data_AF-A0A841WS86-F1
#
_entry.id   AF-A0A841WS86-F1
#
_cell.length_a   1.000
_cell.length_b   1.000
_cell.length_c   1.000
_cell.angle_alpha   90.00
_cell.angle_beta   90.00
_cell.angle_gamma   90.00
#
_symmetry.space_group_name_H-M   'P 1'
#
loop_
_entity.id
_entity.type
_entity.pdbx_description
1 polymer ?
#
loop_
_entity_poly.entity_id
_entity_poly.type
_entity_poly.pdbx_seq_one_letter_code
_entity_poly.pdbx_strand_id
1 'polypeptide(L)'
;MLSSNICEYPNNLTAAEYHELAVSSAIHPELIERNFSHIEGETVYDYLFISQAIPRKNAGRVTDGFLKAYLHLIAGGLWISGLDPQLNWRPMEWGRMKPSLPRIDWEKGKSVKYESPPKTPNRVTYFDVPDCIWDLVALRYSIKRYHSPLALRLQNRLTPLIFWEWIIAHPEIPVILCEGEKKAACLLSLGFVALALPGIWNGRVGKKDFDERLHPDLLPLAQPGRKFIILFDYETKLKTRWSVYQATVRTGIVIEAVGCTCEVALLPGPEKGVDDFVVARGEDANALLTAIVDDAHSLKDYQSLFLLKHRGLRKYKPDAIVNTKYLSDAVLVEDNTAFAQPHTICVSLPEKQVEPFDFLHQPEPALEIPPDHRVKVRYKLKKLRQQQQPSRVVFPRTGLVVLISDMGTGKTELMRWWRDAHPDQRFLNNGHRVNLLKNLAERLKTLMYSDLGYAGMAQATALSITIDSLYKLNTQALTYGCIFIDEACQYLTHLLLSKTCKEHRALILETLQYIVYNAPLVVIADAHMDDTTIEFFKAMRPENEQPYIIKNEFNNGDRTIYWYEGDNSSALVAKISAAVMTGHKVMVVSDSKRFIKKLEKSLLEVGSLKSQVGSNESSGLPTQFCCVDPALVQGSTCAGENECTFSPAPLP
;
A
#
# COMPACT_ATOMS: atom_id res chain seq x y z
N MET A 1 37.87 23.67 50.87
CA MET A 1 37.95 23.38 49.43
C MET A 1 36.85 22.39 49.10
N LEU A 2 35.74 22.87 48.53
CA LEU A 2 34.67 22.00 48.04
C LEU A 2 35.14 21.43 46.71
N SER A 3 35.44 20.13 46.67
CA SER A 3 35.64 19.41 45.42
C SER A 3 34.33 19.46 44.64
N SER A 4 34.29 20.28 43.59
CA SER A 4 33.30 20.18 42.54
C SER A 4 33.38 18.75 42.00
N ASN A 5 32.43 17.89 42.36
CA ASN A 5 32.25 16.59 41.71
C ASN A 5 31.94 16.86 40.25
N ILE A 6 32.96 16.82 39.40
CA ILE A 6 32.79 16.79 37.96
C ILE A 6 32.09 15.47 37.69
N CYS A 7 30.83 15.53 37.25
CA CYS A 7 30.08 14.35 36.82
C CYS A 7 30.74 13.86 35.53
N GLU A 8 31.69 12.92 35.64
CA GLU A 8 32.31 12.26 34.49
C GLU A 8 31.31 11.25 33.91
N TYR A 9 30.95 11.45 32.64
CA TYR A 9 30.15 10.51 31.87
C TYR A 9 31.07 9.46 31.22
N PRO A 10 30.59 8.22 30.98
CA PRO A 10 31.42 7.17 30.40
C PRO A 10 31.93 7.53 29.00
N ASN A 11 33.07 6.97 28.60
CA ASN A 11 33.64 7.08 27.25
C ASN A 11 33.75 8.50 26.68
N ASN A 12 34.10 9.46 27.55
CA ASN A 12 34.20 10.88 27.23
C ASN A 12 32.90 11.52 26.72
N LEU A 13 31.75 10.87 26.89
CA LEU A 13 30.47 11.39 26.43
C LEU A 13 30.20 12.77 27.03
N THR A 14 29.66 13.67 26.22
CA THR A 14 29.15 14.94 26.74
C THR A 14 27.83 14.69 27.49
N ALA A 15 27.48 15.58 28.42
CA ALA A 15 26.19 15.52 29.12
C ALA A 15 25.00 15.48 28.13
N ALA A 16 25.09 16.21 27.02
CA ALA A 16 24.06 16.25 25.99
C ALA A 16 23.94 14.91 25.24
N GLU A 17 25.06 14.28 24.87
CA GLU A 17 25.05 12.97 24.21
C GLU A 17 24.55 11.87 25.14
N TYR A 18 25.01 11.85 26.39
CA TYR A 18 24.56 10.87 27.36
C TYR A 18 23.06 11.02 27.63
N HIS A 19 22.56 12.26 27.77
CA HIS A 19 21.13 12.52 27.92
C HIS A 19 20.34 12.10 26.67
N GLU A 20 20.85 12.37 25.47
CA GLU A 20 20.22 11.93 24.22
C GLU A 20 20.08 10.41 24.16
N LEU A 21 21.09 9.67 24.59
CA LEU A 21 21.11 8.21 24.56
C LEU A 21 20.21 7.62 25.67
N ALA A 22 20.44 8.00 26.92
CA ALA A 22 19.78 7.41 28.08
C ALA A 22 18.32 7.85 28.20
N VAL A 23 18.03 9.14 27.96
CA VAL A 23 16.70 9.72 28.19
C VAL A 23 15.92 9.83 26.89
N SER A 24 16.49 10.46 25.86
CA SER A 24 15.75 10.70 24.61
C SER A 24 15.64 9.48 23.70
N SER A 25 16.40 8.43 23.95
CA SER A 25 16.33 7.15 23.21
C SER A 25 16.11 5.93 24.12
N ALA A 26 15.89 6.13 25.42
CA ALA A 26 15.63 5.07 26.40
C ALA A 26 16.64 3.90 26.34
N ILE A 27 17.94 4.20 26.20
CA ILE A 27 19.01 3.20 26.15
C ILE A 27 19.54 2.94 27.57
N HIS A 28 19.70 1.67 27.92
CA HIS A 28 20.22 1.24 29.21
C HIS A 28 21.67 1.74 29.43
N PRO A 29 22.00 2.31 30.60
CA PRO A 29 23.33 2.88 30.88
C PRO A 29 24.51 1.95 30.59
N GLU A 30 24.46 0.68 31.00
CA GLU A 30 25.56 -0.27 30.74
C GLU A 30 25.77 -0.57 29.24
N LEU A 31 24.72 -0.44 28.41
CA LEU A 31 24.86 -0.61 26.96
C LEU A 31 25.51 0.62 26.33
N ILE A 32 25.21 1.82 26.88
CA ILE A 32 25.86 3.08 26.51
C ILE A 32 27.37 2.99 26.80
N GLU A 33 27.73 2.59 28.02
CA GLU A 33 29.12 2.48 28.47
C GLU A 33 29.95 1.48 27.65
N ARG A 34 29.35 0.46 27.03
CA ARG A 34 30.10 -0.50 26.21
C ARG A 34 30.27 -0.13 24.75
N ASN A 35 29.43 0.74 24.18
CA ASN A 35 29.29 0.86 22.72
C ASN A 35 29.31 2.28 22.17
N PHE A 36 29.19 3.29 23.03
CA PHE A 36 29.04 4.68 22.64
C PHE A 36 30.16 5.51 23.23
N SER A 37 30.87 6.25 22.38
CA SER A 37 32.00 7.08 22.79
C SER A 37 31.94 8.44 22.13
N HIS A 38 32.38 9.49 22.81
CA HIS A 38 32.64 10.76 22.16
C HIS A 38 34.04 10.75 21.54
N ILE A 39 34.15 11.18 20.29
CA ILE A 39 35.43 11.40 19.61
C ILE A 39 35.44 12.80 19.02
N GLU A 40 36.59 13.46 19.07
CA GLU A 40 36.79 14.81 18.54
C GLU A 40 38.24 15.02 18.07
N GLY A 41 38.50 16.16 17.43
CA GLY A 41 39.83 16.47 16.94
C GLY A 41 40.23 15.64 15.73
N GLU A 42 41.54 15.50 15.51
CA GLU A 42 42.08 14.71 14.40
C GLU A 42 41.92 13.19 14.58
N THR A 43 41.68 12.72 15.82
CA THR A 43 41.48 11.30 16.13
C THR A 43 40.30 10.70 15.37
N VAL A 44 39.33 11.53 15.00
CA VAL A 44 38.17 11.15 14.18
C VAL A 44 38.59 10.50 12.85
N TYR A 45 39.72 10.92 12.28
CA TYR A 45 40.23 10.33 11.05
C TYR A 45 40.76 8.92 11.23
N ASP A 46 41.25 8.56 12.42
CA ASP A 46 41.71 7.20 12.70
C ASP A 46 40.54 6.20 12.72
N TYR A 47 39.37 6.65 13.18
CA TYR A 47 38.14 5.86 13.20
C TYR A 47 37.45 5.78 11.82
N LEU A 48 37.44 6.87 11.05
CA LEU A 48 36.73 6.91 9.77
C LEU A 48 37.60 6.47 8.58
N PHE A 49 38.89 6.79 8.55
CA PHE A 49 39.74 6.58 7.37
C PHE A 49 40.46 5.23 7.34
N ILE A 50 39.73 4.18 7.70
CA ILE A 50 40.21 2.80 7.79
C ILE A 50 40.42 2.14 6.41
N SER A 51 39.81 2.67 5.34
CA SER A 51 39.94 2.10 3.99
C SER A 51 41.26 2.49 3.31
N GLN A 52 41.99 1.49 2.83
CA GLN A 52 43.18 1.68 1.99
C GLN A 52 42.86 2.32 0.64
N ALA A 53 41.60 2.31 0.20
CA ALA A 53 41.18 2.94 -1.05
C ALA A 53 41.09 4.48 -0.94
N ILE A 54 41.23 5.06 0.25
CA ILE A 54 41.18 6.51 0.47
C ILE A 54 42.39 7.17 -0.21
N PRO A 55 42.21 8.27 -0.98
CA PRO A 55 43.32 8.91 -1.67
C PRO A 55 44.35 9.47 -0.68
N ARG A 56 45.61 9.08 -0.84
CA ARG A 56 46.73 9.50 0.01
C ARG A 56 47.86 10.10 -0.85
N LYS A 57 48.61 11.04 -0.27
CA LYS A 57 49.87 11.59 -0.82
C LYS A 57 50.99 10.55 -0.68
N ASN A 58 52.11 10.76 -1.38
CA ASN A 58 53.27 9.86 -1.33
C ASN A 58 53.80 9.63 0.11
N ALA A 59 53.63 10.59 1.00
CA ALA A 59 54.01 10.49 2.42
C ALA A 59 52.96 9.76 3.31
N GLY A 60 51.95 9.12 2.72
CA GLY A 60 50.92 8.34 3.44
C GLY A 60 49.74 9.15 4.00
N ARG A 61 49.85 10.48 4.09
CA ARG A 61 48.76 11.38 4.54
C ARG A 61 47.61 11.43 3.54
N VAL A 62 46.36 11.42 4.01
CA VAL A 62 45.15 11.63 3.18
C VAL A 62 45.22 12.98 2.43
N THR A 63 44.70 13.02 1.20
CA THR A 63 44.77 14.24 0.37
C THR A 63 43.99 15.40 0.96
N ASP A 64 44.45 16.64 0.70
CA ASP A 64 43.86 17.84 1.31
C ASP A 64 42.40 18.04 0.89
N GLY A 65 42.05 17.70 -0.36
CA GLY A 65 40.67 17.76 -0.83
C GLY A 65 39.75 16.80 -0.09
N PHE A 66 40.24 15.59 0.24
CA PHE A 66 39.47 14.61 1.00
C PHE A 66 39.33 15.02 2.46
N LEU A 67 40.42 15.50 3.10
CA LEU A 67 40.37 16.06 4.46
C LEU A 67 39.38 17.23 4.56
N LYS A 68 39.39 18.15 3.59
CA LYS A 68 38.48 19.30 3.57
C LYS A 68 37.00 18.88 3.53
N ALA A 69 36.66 17.78 2.87
CA ALA A 69 35.29 17.27 2.82
C ALA A 69 34.77 16.79 4.20
N TYR A 70 35.67 16.28 5.04
CA TYR A 70 35.36 15.74 6.38
C TYR A 70 35.78 16.67 7.53
N LEU A 71 36.27 17.88 7.24
CA LEU A 71 36.76 18.83 8.24
C LEU A 71 35.72 19.16 9.34
N HIS A 72 34.44 19.16 8.97
CA HIS A 72 33.31 19.37 9.89
C HIS A 72 33.25 18.36 11.05
N LEU A 73 33.84 17.17 10.87
CA LEU A 73 33.85 16.11 11.88
C LEU A 73 34.85 16.35 13.01
N ILE A 74 35.85 17.23 12.84
CA ILE A 74 36.81 17.60 13.89
C ILE A 74 36.10 18.23 15.09
N ALA A 75 34.93 18.88 14.87
CA ALA A 75 34.09 19.43 15.93
C ALA A 75 33.49 18.36 16.87
N GLY A 76 33.75 17.09 16.58
CA GLY A 76 33.41 15.96 17.41
C GLY A 76 32.01 15.43 17.19
N GLY A 77 31.69 14.41 17.97
CA GLY A 77 30.38 13.79 18.00
C GLY A 77 30.46 12.35 18.49
N LEU A 78 29.31 11.69 18.37
CA LEU A 78 29.11 10.37 18.91
C LEU A 78 29.63 9.30 17.93
N TRP A 79 30.59 8.51 18.37
CA TRP A 79 31.05 7.29 17.71
C TRP A 79 30.30 6.08 18.24
N ILE A 80 29.84 5.24 17.31
CA ILE A 80 29.10 4.01 17.62
C ILE A 80 29.77 2.86 16.90
N SER A 81 30.32 1.90 17.65
CA SER A 81 30.87 0.66 17.12
C SER A 81 30.38 -0.53 17.94
N GLY A 82 30.42 -1.71 17.33
CA GLY A 82 30.00 -2.96 17.91
C GLY A 82 31.05 -4.05 17.76
N LEU A 83 30.60 -5.30 17.70
CA LEU A 83 31.41 -6.51 17.55
C LEU A 83 31.37 -7.02 16.11
N ASP A 84 32.46 -7.58 15.62
CA ASP A 84 32.53 -8.10 14.25
C ASP A 84 32.10 -9.57 14.17
N PRO A 85 30.95 -9.87 13.53
CA PRO A 85 30.46 -11.25 13.41
C PRO A 85 31.33 -12.14 12.51
N GLN A 86 32.26 -11.55 11.75
CA GLN A 86 33.20 -12.28 10.88
C GLN A 86 34.58 -12.44 11.51
N LEU A 87 34.84 -11.79 12.65
CA LEU A 87 36.14 -11.81 13.34
C LEU A 87 36.00 -12.24 14.81
N ASN A 88 35.30 -13.36 15.03
CA ASN A 88 35.09 -13.96 16.36
C ASN A 88 34.62 -12.94 17.41
N TRP A 89 33.70 -12.06 17.03
CA TRP A 89 33.09 -11.07 17.92
C TRP A 89 34.09 -10.13 18.60
N ARG A 90 35.25 -9.89 17.99
CA ARG A 90 36.17 -8.83 18.43
C ARG A 90 35.56 -7.45 18.14
N PRO A 91 36.01 -6.39 18.84
CA PRO A 91 35.59 -5.03 18.51
C PRO A 91 35.76 -4.74 17.03
N MET A 92 34.70 -4.23 16.40
CA MET A 92 34.67 -3.92 14.97
C MET A 92 35.43 -2.62 14.72
N GLU A 93 36.38 -2.66 13.78
CA GLU A 93 37.10 -1.45 13.33
C GLU A 93 36.14 -0.45 12.65
N TRP A 94 35.13 -0.97 11.96
CA TRP A 94 34.05 -0.18 11.36
C TRP A 94 33.03 0.26 12.42
N GLY A 95 32.62 1.52 12.37
CA GLY A 95 31.54 2.09 13.17
C GLY A 95 30.89 3.26 12.44
N ARG A 96 29.96 3.97 13.08
CA ARG A 96 29.33 5.17 12.51
C ARG A 96 29.46 6.35 13.43
N MET A 97 29.70 7.51 12.82
CA MET A 97 29.78 8.78 13.53
C MET A 97 28.49 9.56 13.35
N LYS A 98 27.90 10.03 14.44
CA LYS A 98 26.87 11.06 14.46
C LYS A 98 27.54 12.40 14.83
N PRO A 99 27.90 13.24 13.86
CA PRO A 99 28.62 14.48 14.13
C PRO A 99 27.77 15.49 14.89
N SER A 100 28.43 16.27 15.76
CA SER A 100 27.84 17.43 16.42
C SER A 100 27.41 18.50 15.41
N LEU A 101 28.15 18.62 14.31
CA LEU A 101 27.87 19.55 13.21
C LEU A 101 27.66 18.78 11.89
N PRO A 102 26.47 18.23 11.63
CA PRO A 102 26.20 17.46 10.41
C PRO A 102 26.29 18.34 9.17
N ARG A 103 27.00 17.88 8.14
CA ARG A 103 27.04 18.57 6.86
C ARG A 103 25.72 18.44 6.09
N ILE A 104 25.49 19.37 5.17
CA ILE A 104 24.37 19.33 4.24
C ILE A 104 24.82 18.63 2.96
N ASP A 105 24.06 17.63 2.54
CA ASP A 105 24.15 17.07 1.19
C ASP A 105 23.53 18.09 0.22
N TRP A 106 24.39 18.77 -0.56
CA TRP A 106 23.98 19.83 -1.49
C TRP A 106 23.08 19.33 -2.62
N GLU A 107 23.15 18.05 -3.00
CA GLU A 107 22.29 17.48 -4.04
C GLU A 107 20.88 17.22 -3.51
N LYS A 108 20.77 16.81 -2.24
CA LYS A 108 19.49 16.45 -1.62
C LYS A 108 18.89 17.54 -0.75
N GLY A 109 19.66 18.59 -0.42
CA GLY A 109 19.29 19.63 0.53
C GLY A 109 18.99 19.09 1.94
N LYS A 110 19.62 17.97 2.33
CA LYS A 110 19.34 17.27 3.60
C LYS A 110 20.60 17.15 4.45
N SER A 111 20.44 17.28 5.77
CA SER A 111 21.53 16.99 6.70
C SER A 111 21.89 15.51 6.69
N VAL A 112 23.19 15.23 6.58
CA VAL A 112 23.75 13.87 6.73
C VAL A 112 23.89 13.63 8.22
N LYS A 113 22.92 12.92 8.81
CA LYS A 113 22.86 12.69 10.26
C LYS A 113 23.95 11.75 10.78
N TYR A 114 24.42 10.84 9.93
CA TYR A 114 25.41 9.83 10.27
C TYR A 114 26.38 9.64 9.11
N GLU A 115 27.67 9.52 9.43
CA GLU A 115 28.74 9.24 8.48
C GLU A 115 29.30 7.83 8.72
N SER A 116 29.43 7.06 7.64
CA SER A 116 30.12 5.77 7.65
C SER A 116 31.55 5.95 7.14
N PRO A 117 32.51 5.09 7.54
CA PRO A 117 33.86 5.06 7.00
C PRO A 117 33.84 5.06 5.46
N PRO A 118 34.41 6.08 4.79
CA PRO A 118 34.29 6.20 3.35
C PRO A 118 35.07 5.10 2.63
N LYS A 119 34.56 4.71 1.45
CA LYS A 119 35.13 3.63 0.64
C LYS A 119 35.24 2.30 1.40
N THR A 120 34.35 2.07 2.35
CA THR A 120 34.08 0.77 2.95
C THR A 120 32.62 0.39 2.68
N PRO A 121 32.31 -0.90 2.49
CA PRO A 121 30.93 -1.36 2.56
C PRO A 121 30.32 -1.03 3.93
N ASN A 122 29.03 -0.67 3.96
CA ASN A 122 28.31 -0.57 5.22
C ASN A 122 28.31 -1.93 5.93
N ARG A 123 28.43 -1.93 7.25
CA ARG A 123 28.33 -3.12 8.10
C ARG A 123 27.07 -3.07 8.96
N VAL A 124 26.70 -4.20 9.57
CA VAL A 124 25.61 -4.28 10.55
C VAL A 124 26.18 -4.14 11.95
N THR A 125 25.56 -3.33 12.79
CA THR A 125 26.05 -3.09 14.16
C THR A 125 25.51 -4.17 15.11
N TYR A 126 26.43 -4.93 15.68
CA TYR A 126 26.21 -5.90 16.76
C TYR A 126 26.73 -5.31 18.07
N PHE A 127 25.86 -4.89 18.99
CA PHE A 127 26.33 -4.30 20.24
C PHE A 127 27.03 -5.32 21.15
N ASP A 128 28.02 -4.88 21.92
CA ASP A 128 28.50 -5.59 23.11
C ASP A 128 27.44 -5.46 24.21
N VAL A 129 26.67 -6.54 24.39
CA VAL A 129 25.51 -6.58 25.28
C VAL A 129 25.94 -6.94 26.71
N PRO A 130 25.66 -6.09 27.72
CA PRO A 130 25.97 -6.39 29.11
C PRO A 130 25.12 -7.52 29.69
N ASP A 131 25.64 -8.15 30.74
CA ASP A 131 25.01 -9.31 31.38
C ASP A 131 23.59 -9.02 31.89
N CYS A 132 23.34 -7.82 32.41
CA CYS A 132 22.01 -7.41 32.87
C CYS A 132 20.97 -7.45 31.74
N ILE A 133 21.33 -7.00 30.53
CA ILE A 133 20.45 -7.03 29.36
C ILE A 133 20.34 -8.45 28.82
N TRP A 134 21.42 -9.22 28.82
CA TRP A 134 21.37 -10.63 28.45
C TRP A 134 20.41 -11.41 29.35
N ASP A 135 20.45 -11.18 30.66
CA ASP A 135 19.52 -11.82 31.60
C ASP A 135 18.06 -11.40 31.34
N LEU A 136 17.81 -10.16 30.93
CA LEU A 136 16.48 -9.71 30.46
C LEU A 136 16.02 -10.45 29.18
N VAL A 137 16.91 -10.63 28.21
CA VAL A 137 16.62 -11.40 26.98
C VAL A 137 16.31 -12.86 27.33
N ALA A 138 17.13 -13.48 28.18
CA ALA A 138 16.93 -14.85 28.64
C ALA A 138 15.58 -15.03 29.35
N LEU A 139 15.20 -14.08 30.20
CA LEU A 139 13.91 -14.06 30.88
C LEU A 139 12.75 -13.92 29.89
N ARG A 140 12.83 -12.96 28.95
CA ARG A 140 11.78 -12.69 27.95
C ARG A 140 11.43 -13.92 27.14
N TYR A 141 12.44 -14.63 26.64
CA TYR A 141 12.22 -15.79 25.78
C TYR A 141 12.14 -17.11 26.57
N SER A 142 12.21 -17.06 27.91
CA SER A 142 12.19 -18.24 28.78
C SER A 142 13.30 -19.26 28.45
N ILE A 143 14.47 -18.76 28.04
CA ILE A 143 15.63 -19.58 27.69
C ILE A 143 16.69 -19.40 28.76
N LYS A 144 17.09 -20.49 29.38
CA LYS A 144 18.14 -20.45 30.39
C LYS A 144 19.46 -20.10 29.74
N ARG A 145 20.09 -19.05 30.25
CA ARG A 145 21.47 -18.69 29.89
C ARG A 145 22.46 -19.84 30.18
N TYR A 146 22.20 -20.61 31.24
CA TYR A 146 23.00 -21.77 31.65
C TYR A 146 22.14 -22.85 32.32
N HIS A 147 22.57 -24.12 32.25
CA HIS A 147 21.88 -25.22 32.94
C HIS A 147 22.03 -25.18 34.47
N SER A 148 23.09 -24.57 35.00
CA SER A 148 23.28 -24.31 36.45
C SER A 148 24.28 -23.17 36.72
N PRO A 149 24.23 -22.50 37.90
CA PRO A 149 25.20 -21.48 38.30
C PRO A 149 26.65 -21.99 38.40
N LEU A 150 26.83 -23.29 38.65
CA LEU A 150 28.16 -23.92 38.66
C LEU A 150 28.70 -24.08 37.23
N ALA A 151 27.85 -24.50 36.28
CA ALA A 151 28.20 -24.57 34.86
C ALA A 151 28.60 -23.18 34.33
N LEU A 152 27.89 -22.11 34.74
CA LEU A 152 28.25 -20.72 34.45
C LEU A 152 29.69 -20.38 34.89
N ARG A 153 30.03 -20.63 36.15
CA ARG A 153 31.37 -20.32 36.69
C ARG A 153 32.49 -21.13 36.03
N LEU A 154 32.22 -22.38 35.67
CA LEU A 154 33.18 -23.27 35.01
C LEU A 154 33.38 -22.89 33.54
N GLN A 155 32.29 -22.65 32.81
CA GLN A 155 32.33 -22.30 31.40
C GLN A 155 32.95 -20.92 31.18
N ASN A 156 32.55 -19.90 31.94
CA ASN A 156 33.15 -18.56 31.84
C ASN A 156 34.65 -18.53 32.18
N ARG A 157 35.16 -19.50 32.96
CA ARG A 157 36.60 -19.63 33.23
C ARG A 157 37.38 -20.27 32.08
N LEU A 158 36.73 -21.09 31.26
CA LEU A 158 37.37 -21.84 30.16
C LEU A 158 37.21 -21.13 28.82
N THR A 159 36.01 -20.64 28.52
CA THR A 159 35.63 -19.92 27.31
C THR A 159 34.49 -18.96 27.66
N PRO A 160 34.75 -17.65 27.81
CA PRO A 160 33.69 -16.66 28.07
C PRO A 160 32.65 -16.74 26.96
N LEU A 161 31.40 -17.06 27.31
CA LEU A 161 30.31 -17.06 26.33
C LEU A 161 29.99 -15.62 25.95
N ILE A 162 29.93 -15.36 24.64
CA ILE A 162 29.57 -14.06 24.09
C ILE A 162 28.06 -14.07 23.80
N PHE A 163 27.37 -12.96 24.09
CA PHE A 163 25.92 -12.84 23.90
C PHE A 163 25.47 -13.34 22.51
N TRP A 164 26.14 -12.92 21.44
CA TRP A 164 25.78 -13.30 20.08
C TRP A 164 26.04 -14.78 19.74
N GLU A 165 27.03 -15.42 20.36
CA GLU A 165 27.23 -16.86 20.24
C GLU A 165 26.09 -17.63 20.91
N TRP A 166 25.63 -17.14 22.06
CA TRP A 166 24.44 -17.69 22.71
C TRP A 166 23.18 -17.49 21.86
N ILE A 167 23.00 -16.30 21.26
CA ILE A 167 21.91 -16.08 20.31
C ILE A 167 22.01 -17.03 19.12
N ILE A 168 23.20 -17.30 18.58
CA ILE A 168 23.43 -18.29 17.52
C ILE A 168 22.99 -19.68 17.99
N ALA A 169 23.30 -20.09 19.21
CA ALA A 169 22.89 -21.40 19.75
C ALA A 169 21.37 -21.54 19.95
N HIS A 170 20.62 -20.43 19.97
CA HIS A 170 19.18 -20.39 20.22
C HIS A 170 18.39 -19.77 19.03
N PRO A 171 18.18 -20.51 17.93
CA PRO A 171 17.42 -20.06 16.76
C PRO A 171 15.92 -19.82 17.03
N GLU A 172 15.41 -20.28 18.17
CA GLU A 172 14.07 -19.95 18.65
C GLU A 172 13.90 -18.47 19.02
N ILE A 173 14.99 -17.73 19.26
CA ILE A 173 14.94 -16.30 19.58
C ILE A 173 14.80 -15.48 18.28
N PRO A 174 13.72 -14.69 18.12
CA PRO A 174 13.55 -13.83 16.96
C PRO A 174 14.56 -12.67 16.96
N VAL A 175 15.02 -12.28 15.77
CA VAL A 175 15.95 -11.16 15.58
C VAL A 175 15.24 -10.00 14.90
N ILE A 176 15.21 -8.84 15.56
CA ILE A 176 14.59 -7.63 15.03
C ILE A 176 15.62 -6.82 14.22
N LEU A 177 15.31 -6.48 12.98
CA LEU A 177 16.10 -5.57 12.14
C LEU A 177 15.48 -4.17 12.17
N CYS A 178 16.25 -3.17 12.57
CA CYS A 178 15.79 -1.78 12.62
C CYS A 178 16.76 -0.82 11.94
N GLU A 179 16.26 0.36 11.57
CA GLU A 179 17.07 1.42 10.96
C GLU A 179 17.74 2.29 12.03
N GLY A 180 19.05 2.14 12.18
CA GLY A 180 19.89 2.97 13.06
C GLY A 180 20.17 2.37 14.44
N GLU A 181 21.31 2.78 14.99
CA GLU A 181 21.96 2.20 16.16
C GLU A 181 21.18 2.44 17.44
N LYS A 182 20.65 3.65 17.64
CA LYS A 182 19.86 4.00 18.83
C LYS A 182 18.59 3.17 18.97
N LYS A 183 17.98 2.79 17.84
CA LYS A 183 16.75 1.97 17.80
C LYS A 183 17.01 0.54 18.24
N ALA A 184 18.08 -0.07 17.74
CA ALA A 184 18.52 -1.38 18.17
C ALA A 184 18.92 -1.37 19.65
N ALA A 185 19.65 -0.34 20.08
CA ALA A 185 20.07 -0.21 21.48
C ALA A 185 18.86 -0.05 22.44
N CYS A 186 17.85 0.72 22.03
CA CYS A 186 16.58 0.85 22.77
C CYS A 186 15.85 -0.51 22.88
N LEU A 187 15.72 -1.25 21.78
CA LEU A 187 15.09 -2.58 21.78
C LEU A 187 15.85 -3.59 22.66
N LEU A 188 17.18 -3.61 22.59
CA LEU A 188 18.03 -4.43 23.46
C LEU A 188 17.84 -4.07 24.92
N SER A 189 17.71 -2.77 25.25
CA SER A 189 17.47 -2.29 26.61
C SER A 189 16.14 -2.79 27.20
N LEU A 190 15.18 -3.17 26.34
CA LEU A 190 13.92 -3.80 26.71
C LEU A 190 13.95 -5.34 26.64
N GLY A 191 15.10 -5.93 26.34
CA GLY A 191 15.28 -7.39 26.24
C GLY A 191 14.85 -8.00 24.90
N PHE A 192 14.62 -7.20 23.85
CA PHE A 192 14.45 -7.71 22.49
C PHE A 192 15.81 -7.85 21.79
N VAL A 193 16.03 -8.94 21.06
CA VAL A 193 17.26 -9.10 20.28
C VAL A 193 17.14 -8.30 19.00
N ALA A 194 17.93 -7.23 18.87
CA ALA A 194 17.86 -6.33 17.74
C ALA A 194 19.24 -6.03 17.13
N LEU A 195 19.25 -5.84 15.81
CA LEU A 195 20.40 -5.43 15.02
C LEU A 195 20.13 -4.10 14.32
N ALA A 196 21.13 -3.23 14.30
CA ALA A 196 21.04 -1.97 13.59
C ALA A 196 21.59 -2.07 12.18
N LEU A 197 20.72 -1.75 11.21
CA LEU A 197 21.11 -1.50 9.84
C LEU A 197 21.45 0.00 9.68
N PRO A 198 22.54 0.36 8.98
CA PRO A 198 22.88 1.77 8.74
C PRO A 198 21.84 2.57 7.95
N GLY A 199 20.90 1.85 7.33
CA GLY A 199 19.81 2.36 6.52
C GLY A 199 18.97 1.19 6.00
N ILE A 200 17.72 1.45 5.64
CA ILE A 200 16.74 0.42 5.21
C ILE A 200 17.23 -0.48 4.05
N TRP A 201 18.16 0.01 3.22
CA TRP A 201 18.68 -0.75 2.08
C TRP A 201 19.84 -1.70 2.44
N ASN A 202 20.36 -1.65 3.67
CA ASN A 202 21.57 -2.37 4.09
C ASN A 202 21.29 -3.75 4.70
N GLY A 203 20.06 -4.26 4.64
CA GLY A 203 19.75 -5.66 5.01
C GLY A 203 20.24 -6.68 3.97
N ARG A 204 20.77 -6.22 2.83
CA ARG A 204 21.17 -7.05 1.68
C ARG A 204 22.24 -6.37 0.86
N VAL A 205 22.92 -7.16 0.03
CA VAL A 205 23.96 -6.71 -0.91
C VAL A 205 23.69 -7.28 -2.30
N GLY A 206 24.36 -6.73 -3.31
CA GLY A 206 24.19 -7.14 -4.71
C GLY A 206 23.28 -6.21 -5.51
N LYS A 207 23.15 -6.51 -6.80
CA LYS A 207 22.30 -5.78 -7.74
C LYS A 207 20.92 -6.41 -7.79
N LYS A 208 19.91 -5.54 -7.84
CA LYS A 208 18.51 -5.94 -8.02
C LYS A 208 18.38 -6.91 -9.21
N ASP A 209 17.60 -7.97 -9.03
CA ASP A 209 17.23 -8.96 -10.05
C ASP A 209 18.42 -9.79 -10.60
N PHE A 210 19.63 -9.66 -10.02
CA PHE A 210 20.84 -10.35 -10.50
C PHE A 210 21.49 -11.21 -9.42
N ASP A 211 22.02 -10.60 -8.35
CA ASP A 211 22.80 -11.27 -7.30
C ASP A 211 22.45 -10.76 -5.90
N GLU A 212 21.23 -10.23 -5.74
CA GLU A 212 20.72 -9.73 -4.47
C GLU A 212 20.66 -10.87 -3.44
N ARG A 213 21.40 -10.71 -2.34
CA ARG A 213 21.57 -11.71 -1.29
C ARG A 213 21.58 -11.04 0.08
N LEU A 214 21.29 -11.83 1.12
CA LEU A 214 21.34 -11.36 2.50
C LEU A 214 22.71 -10.73 2.81
N HIS A 215 22.73 -9.66 3.60
CA HIS A 215 23.96 -9.01 3.99
C HIS A 215 24.90 -10.01 4.69
N PRO A 216 26.21 -10.08 4.36
CA PRO A 216 27.12 -11.08 4.94
C PRO A 216 27.13 -11.07 6.47
N ASP A 217 27.07 -9.88 7.09
CA ASP A 217 27.01 -9.76 8.54
C ASP A 217 25.76 -10.35 9.17
N LEU A 218 24.66 -10.57 8.43
CA LEU A 218 23.44 -11.19 8.95
C LEU A 218 23.48 -12.73 8.84
N LEU A 219 24.36 -13.30 8.01
CA LEU A 219 24.44 -14.74 7.77
C LEU A 219 24.71 -15.57 9.04
N PRO A 220 25.55 -15.15 10.00
CA PRO A 220 25.78 -15.93 11.22
C PRO A 220 24.52 -16.19 12.05
N LEU A 221 23.53 -15.29 11.95
CA LEU A 221 22.23 -15.44 12.61
C LEU A 221 21.18 -16.09 11.70
N ALA A 222 21.40 -16.17 10.39
CA ALA A 222 20.43 -16.66 9.43
C ALA A 222 20.39 -18.20 9.33
N GLN A 223 20.03 -18.85 10.44
CA GLN A 223 19.87 -20.30 10.52
C GLN A 223 18.47 -20.75 10.05
N PRO A 224 18.34 -21.91 9.39
CA PRO A 224 17.04 -22.40 8.93
C PRO A 224 15.99 -22.42 10.05
N GLY A 225 14.83 -21.82 9.79
CA GLY A 225 13.72 -21.71 10.73
C GLY A 225 13.78 -20.54 11.70
N ARG A 226 14.90 -19.81 11.82
CA ARG A 226 14.96 -18.60 12.67
C ARG A 226 14.02 -17.52 12.15
N LYS A 227 13.30 -16.87 13.05
CA LYS A 227 12.43 -15.72 12.76
C LYS A 227 13.22 -14.41 12.74
N PHE A 228 13.11 -13.66 11.66
CA PHE A 228 13.50 -12.25 11.57
C PHE A 228 12.26 -11.37 11.52
N ILE A 229 12.33 -10.23 12.21
CA ILE A 229 11.25 -9.25 12.25
C ILE A 229 11.81 -7.92 11.79
N ILE A 230 11.28 -7.37 10.70
CA ILE A 230 11.68 -6.04 10.22
C ILE A 230 10.81 -5.00 10.92
N LEU A 231 11.45 -4.05 11.62
CA LEU A 231 10.82 -2.94 12.32
C LEU A 231 11.50 -1.62 11.91
N PHE A 232 11.04 -1.04 10.80
CA PHE A 232 11.53 0.25 10.30
C PHE A 232 10.64 1.40 10.76
N ASP A 233 11.19 2.63 10.66
CA ASP A 233 10.53 3.86 11.07
C ASP A 233 9.14 4.03 10.46
N TYR A 234 8.22 4.58 11.25
CA TYR A 234 6.92 5.04 10.78
C TYR A 234 7.10 6.19 9.76
N GLU A 235 6.40 6.12 8.63
CA GLU A 235 6.55 7.08 7.54
C GLU A 235 5.22 7.42 6.88
N THR A 236 4.92 8.71 6.78
CA THR A 236 3.70 9.26 6.19
C THR A 236 3.92 9.74 4.76
N LYS A 237 5.13 10.14 4.40
CA LYS A 237 5.45 10.65 3.05
C LYS A 237 5.45 9.51 2.05
N LEU A 238 4.50 9.54 1.11
CA LEU A 238 4.28 8.48 0.10
C LEU A 238 5.56 7.98 -0.58
N LYS A 239 6.44 8.89 -1.03
CA LYS A 239 7.70 8.53 -1.68
C LYS A 239 8.63 7.73 -0.75
N THR A 240 8.79 8.19 0.48
CA THR A 240 9.65 7.51 1.46
C THR A 240 9.00 6.20 1.92
N ARG A 241 7.69 6.20 2.15
CA ARG A 241 6.91 5.01 2.51
C ARG A 241 7.01 3.91 1.44
N TRP A 242 6.99 4.29 0.15
CA TRP A 242 7.25 3.35 -0.95
C TRP A 242 8.68 2.79 -0.91
N SER A 243 9.69 3.62 -0.64
CA SER A 243 11.07 3.15 -0.46
C SER A 243 11.22 2.20 0.72
N VAL A 244 10.58 2.49 1.87
CA VAL A 244 10.54 1.61 3.04
C VAL A 244 9.88 0.28 2.70
N TYR A 245 8.74 0.31 2.01
CA TYR A 245 8.07 -0.90 1.52
C TYR A 245 8.97 -1.77 0.63
N GLN A 246 9.58 -1.16 -0.39
CA GLN A 246 10.49 -1.87 -1.30
C GLN A 246 11.69 -2.45 -0.57
N ALA A 247 12.29 -1.70 0.35
CA ALA A 247 13.42 -2.15 1.14
C ALA A 247 13.05 -3.31 2.08
N THR A 248 11.88 -3.23 2.73
CA THR A 248 11.33 -4.26 3.62
C THR A 248 11.08 -5.55 2.86
N VAL A 249 10.30 -5.47 1.77
CA VAL A 249 9.95 -6.65 0.96
C VAL A 249 11.19 -7.34 0.41
N ARG A 250 12.15 -6.58 -0.14
CA ARG A 250 13.35 -7.17 -0.74
C ARG A 250 14.27 -7.77 0.31
N THR A 251 14.38 -7.15 1.49
CA THR A 251 15.14 -7.73 2.61
C THR A 251 14.45 -9.01 3.10
N GLY A 252 13.12 -9.01 3.23
CA GLY A 252 12.37 -10.20 3.63
C GLY A 252 12.52 -11.38 2.66
N ILE A 253 12.47 -11.13 1.35
CA ILE A 253 12.67 -12.18 0.33
C ILE A 253 14.04 -12.84 0.46
N VAL A 254 15.12 -12.07 0.67
CA VAL A 254 16.46 -12.67 0.81
C VAL A 254 16.67 -13.38 2.15
N ILE A 255 15.93 -13.00 3.20
CA ILE A 255 15.88 -13.72 4.48
C ILE A 255 15.18 -15.06 4.28
N GLU A 256 14.02 -15.08 3.61
CA GLU A 256 13.29 -16.32 3.30
C GLU A 256 14.10 -17.25 2.38
N ALA A 257 14.86 -16.69 1.44
CA ALA A 257 15.71 -17.45 0.53
C ALA A 257 16.85 -18.21 1.22
N VAL A 258 17.29 -17.78 2.41
CA VAL A 258 18.29 -18.51 3.23
C VAL A 258 17.65 -19.46 4.25
N GLY A 259 16.34 -19.69 4.15
CA GLY A 259 15.60 -20.66 4.98
C GLY A 259 15.10 -20.11 6.32
N CYS A 260 15.21 -18.80 6.55
CA CYS A 260 14.62 -18.13 7.71
C CYS A 260 13.14 -17.76 7.44
N THR A 261 12.42 -17.34 8.48
CA THR A 261 11.10 -16.70 8.32
C THR A 261 11.23 -15.18 8.48
N CYS A 262 10.44 -14.42 7.73
CA CYS A 262 10.42 -12.97 7.84
C CYS A 262 9.01 -12.45 8.14
N GLU A 263 8.91 -11.68 9.21
CA GLU A 263 7.71 -10.92 9.58
C GLU A 263 8.03 -9.42 9.60
N VAL A 264 7.00 -8.59 9.59
CA VAL A 264 7.08 -7.13 9.55
C VAL A 264 6.21 -6.56 10.65
N ALA A 265 6.86 -5.96 11.64
CA ALA A 265 6.19 -5.22 12.70
C ALA A 265 6.03 -3.76 12.30
N LEU A 266 4.87 -3.17 12.57
CA LEU A 266 4.53 -1.80 12.18
C LEU A 266 4.26 -0.94 13.40
N LEU A 267 5.00 0.16 13.54
CA LEU A 267 4.72 1.16 14.56
C LEU A 267 3.38 1.87 14.24
N PRO A 268 2.53 2.12 15.25
CA PRO A 268 1.21 2.75 15.04
C PRO A 268 1.29 4.25 14.72
N GLY A 269 2.46 4.87 14.95
CA GLY A 269 2.64 6.32 14.92
C GLY A 269 1.94 7.04 16.09
N PRO A 270 2.08 8.37 16.18
CA PRO A 270 2.79 9.25 15.25
C PRO A 270 4.31 9.27 15.43
N GLU A 271 4.83 8.64 16.48
CA GLU A 271 6.27 8.57 16.75
C GLU A 271 6.99 7.88 15.59
N LYS A 272 8.12 8.45 15.18
CA LYS A 272 8.78 8.03 13.95
C LYS A 272 9.64 6.78 14.19
N GLY A 273 10.56 6.86 15.15
CA GLY A 273 11.41 5.74 15.55
C GLY A 273 10.80 4.91 16.68
N VAL A 274 11.26 3.67 16.82
CA VAL A 274 10.91 2.83 17.98
C VAL A 274 11.45 3.41 19.28
N ASP A 275 12.59 4.08 19.24
CA ASP A 275 13.17 4.78 20.39
C ASP A 275 12.29 5.96 20.81
N ASP A 276 11.82 6.77 19.86
CA ASP A 276 10.83 7.83 20.12
C ASP A 276 9.52 7.25 20.70
N PHE A 277 9.05 6.11 20.15
CA PHE A 277 7.85 5.43 20.63
C PHE A 277 8.01 4.96 22.07
N VAL A 278 9.14 4.34 22.43
CA VAL A 278 9.39 3.88 23.79
C VAL A 278 9.40 5.03 24.78
N VAL A 279 10.08 6.13 24.45
CA VAL A 279 10.12 7.32 25.30
C VAL A 279 8.72 7.92 25.48
N ALA A 280 7.91 7.97 24.42
CA ALA A 280 6.56 8.51 24.48
C ALA A 280 5.59 7.65 25.32
N ARG A 281 5.78 6.33 25.35
CA ARG A 281 4.89 5.40 26.09
C ARG A 281 5.35 5.10 27.51
N GLY A 282 6.61 5.37 27.85
CA GLY A 282 7.12 5.19 29.21
C GLY A 282 6.97 3.73 29.69
N GLU A 283 6.35 3.53 30.85
CA GLU A 283 6.21 2.20 31.48
C GLU A 283 5.40 1.20 30.62
N ASP A 284 4.42 1.68 29.85
CA ASP A 284 3.60 0.83 28.98
C ASP A 284 4.32 0.40 27.70
N ALA A 285 5.47 1.02 27.37
CA ALA A 285 6.20 0.80 26.13
C ALA A 285 6.52 -0.68 25.90
N ASN A 286 6.94 -1.38 26.96
CA ASN A 286 7.37 -2.76 26.85
C ASN A 286 6.22 -3.71 26.48
N ALA A 287 5.06 -3.55 27.12
CA ALA A 287 3.87 -4.35 26.84
C ALA A 287 3.35 -4.07 25.42
N LEU A 288 3.28 -2.79 25.04
CA LEU A 288 2.84 -2.38 23.70
C LEU A 288 3.76 -2.87 22.59
N LEU A 289 5.08 -2.78 22.78
CA LEU A 289 6.03 -3.32 21.81
C LEU A 289 5.96 -4.84 21.71
N THR A 290 5.75 -5.53 22.82
CA THR A 290 5.54 -6.99 22.80
C THR A 290 4.31 -7.33 21.95
N ALA A 291 3.18 -6.65 22.16
CA ALA A 291 1.99 -6.83 21.33
C ALA A 291 2.23 -6.50 19.84
N ILE A 292 2.96 -5.43 19.52
CA ILE A 292 3.31 -5.06 18.13
C ILE A 292 4.18 -6.13 17.46
N VAL A 293 5.11 -6.71 18.21
CA VAL A 293 6.01 -7.78 17.72
C VAL A 293 5.25 -9.10 17.56
N ASP A 294 4.31 -9.40 18.47
CA ASP A 294 3.48 -10.61 18.40
C ASP A 294 2.44 -10.54 17.26
N ASP A 295 1.90 -9.35 16.98
CA ASP A 295 0.99 -9.08 15.84
C ASP A 295 1.74 -8.78 14.52
N ALA A 296 3.04 -9.07 14.44
CA ALA A 296 3.82 -8.82 13.24
C ALA A 296 3.25 -9.57 12.02
N HIS A 297 3.21 -8.89 10.88
CA HIS A 297 2.61 -9.43 9.66
C HIS A 297 3.59 -10.36 8.95
N SER A 298 3.10 -11.47 8.39
CA SER A 298 3.89 -12.23 7.42
C SER A 298 4.28 -11.33 6.24
N LEU A 299 5.37 -11.64 5.54
CA LEU A 299 5.80 -10.85 4.38
C LEU A 299 4.69 -10.71 3.33
N LYS A 300 3.91 -11.78 3.12
CA LYS A 300 2.76 -11.83 2.21
C LYS A 300 1.60 -10.94 2.69
N ASP A 301 1.30 -10.94 3.99
CA ASP A 301 0.25 -10.10 4.54
C ASP A 301 0.65 -8.62 4.51
N TYR A 302 1.92 -8.31 4.80
CA TYR A 302 2.46 -6.97 4.67
C TYR A 302 2.39 -6.44 3.23
N GLN A 303 2.75 -7.26 2.24
CA GLN A 303 2.57 -6.94 0.82
C GLN A 303 1.10 -6.69 0.49
N SER A 304 0.21 -7.55 1.00
CA SER A 304 -1.23 -7.42 0.78
C SER A 304 -1.77 -6.14 1.42
N LEU A 305 -1.37 -5.80 2.64
CA LEU A 305 -1.74 -4.55 3.33
C LEU A 305 -1.26 -3.31 2.59
N PHE A 306 -0.08 -3.37 1.97
CA PHE A 306 0.45 -2.28 1.16
C PHE A 306 -0.25 -2.15 -0.20
N LEU A 307 -0.55 -3.28 -0.86
CA LEU A 307 -1.19 -3.36 -2.18
C LEU A 307 -2.71 -3.24 -2.14
N LEU A 308 -3.33 -3.46 -0.98
CA LEU A 308 -4.66 -2.99 -0.64
C LEU A 308 -4.62 -1.46 -0.65
N LYS A 309 -4.56 -0.89 -1.87
CA LYS A 309 -5.38 0.27 -2.23
C LYS A 309 -6.67 0.07 -1.48
N HIS A 310 -6.97 0.97 -0.57
CA HIS A 310 -8.20 0.93 0.21
C HIS A 310 -9.37 0.87 -0.77
N ARG A 311 -9.80 -0.33 -1.13
CA ARG A 311 -10.93 -0.59 -2.02
C ARG A 311 -12.18 -0.49 -1.15
N GLY A 312 -13.10 0.37 -1.56
CA GLY A 312 -14.31 0.67 -0.80
C GLY A 312 -14.17 1.89 0.11
N LEU A 313 -15.32 2.33 0.63
CA LEU A 313 -15.45 3.54 1.43
C LEU A 313 -15.03 3.33 2.89
N ARG A 314 -14.31 4.30 3.47
CA ARG A 314 -14.04 4.36 4.93
C ARG A 314 -14.67 5.59 5.56
N LYS A 315 -14.53 6.75 4.90
CA LYS A 315 -15.07 8.03 5.39
C LYS A 315 -16.58 8.08 5.29
N TYR A 316 -17.13 7.48 4.24
CA TYR A 316 -18.55 7.55 3.93
C TYR A 316 -19.29 6.24 4.21
N LYS A 317 -20.50 6.35 4.78
CA LYS A 317 -21.43 5.24 4.93
C LYS A 317 -22.48 5.30 3.81
N PRO A 318 -22.93 4.16 3.26
CA PRO A 318 -24.04 4.15 2.32
C PRO A 318 -25.32 4.70 2.97
N ASP A 319 -26.02 5.60 2.28
CA ASP A 319 -27.33 6.12 2.68
C ASP A 319 -28.45 5.14 2.33
N ALA A 320 -28.29 4.42 1.22
CA ALA A 320 -29.19 3.36 0.80
C ALA A 320 -28.40 2.09 0.43
N ILE A 321 -28.91 0.95 0.87
CA ILE A 321 -28.35 -0.37 0.53
C ILE A 321 -29.44 -1.19 -0.16
N VAL A 322 -29.16 -1.62 -1.39
CA VAL A 322 -30.01 -2.51 -2.17
C VAL A 322 -29.25 -3.80 -2.48
N ASN A 323 -29.95 -4.89 -2.76
CA ASN A 323 -29.34 -6.13 -3.19
C ASN A 323 -30.18 -6.73 -4.32
N THR A 324 -30.06 -6.12 -5.49
CA THR A 324 -30.82 -6.51 -6.68
C THR A 324 -29.90 -6.64 -7.88
N LYS A 325 -30.24 -7.55 -8.79
CA LYS A 325 -29.51 -7.69 -10.05
C LYS A 325 -29.57 -6.41 -10.86
N TYR A 326 -30.73 -5.77 -10.97
CA TYR A 326 -30.89 -4.53 -11.71
C TYR A 326 -31.34 -3.40 -10.79
N LEU A 327 -30.55 -2.31 -10.73
CA LEU A 327 -30.84 -1.13 -9.90
C LEU A 327 -32.21 -0.51 -10.22
N SER A 328 -32.62 -0.57 -11.48
CA SER A 328 -33.94 -0.21 -11.98
C SER A 328 -35.10 -0.82 -11.18
N ASP A 329 -34.91 -2.01 -10.60
CA ASP A 329 -35.99 -2.73 -9.91
C ASP A 329 -36.18 -2.24 -8.46
N ALA A 330 -35.14 -1.62 -7.89
CA ALA A 330 -35.11 -1.19 -6.49
C ALA A 330 -35.07 0.33 -6.32
N VAL A 331 -34.68 1.07 -7.37
CA VAL A 331 -34.51 2.53 -7.34
C VAL A 331 -35.59 3.18 -8.21
N LEU A 332 -36.47 3.95 -7.56
CA LEU A 332 -37.55 4.70 -8.22
C LEU A 332 -37.05 6.07 -8.68
N VAL A 333 -37.20 6.36 -9.96
CA VAL A 333 -37.12 7.72 -10.49
C VAL A 333 -38.54 8.29 -10.48
N GLU A 334 -38.75 9.41 -9.79
CA GLU A 334 -40.06 10.07 -9.79
C GLU A 334 -40.27 10.84 -11.11
N ASP A 335 -41.39 10.57 -11.78
CA ASP A 335 -41.78 11.31 -12.99
C ASP A 335 -42.41 12.67 -12.62
N ASN A 336 -42.24 13.68 -13.47
CA ASN A 336 -42.83 15.02 -13.30
C ASN A 336 -44.37 15.07 -13.35
N THR A 337 -45.07 13.94 -13.38
CA THR A 337 -46.52 13.84 -13.61
C THR A 337 -47.37 13.71 -12.33
N ALA A 338 -46.79 13.72 -11.12
CA ALA A 338 -47.58 13.61 -9.89
C ALA A 338 -47.37 14.79 -8.93
N PHE A 339 -48.15 15.86 -9.12
CA PHE A 339 -48.53 16.74 -8.02
C PHE A 339 -49.60 16.02 -7.18
N ALA A 340 -49.35 15.78 -5.89
CA ALA A 340 -50.21 16.21 -4.76
C ALA A 340 -49.95 15.43 -3.45
N GLN A 341 -49.65 16.23 -2.42
CA GLN A 341 -49.84 16.07 -0.97
C GLN A 341 -48.76 15.35 -0.11
N PRO A 342 -48.29 16.03 0.97
CA PRO A 342 -47.47 15.42 2.00
C PRO A 342 -48.36 14.69 3.02
N HIS A 343 -48.29 13.37 3.07
CA HIS A 343 -48.78 12.62 4.23
C HIS A 343 -47.65 12.44 5.23
N THR A 344 -47.68 13.29 6.25
CA THR A 344 -46.96 13.11 7.51
C THR A 344 -47.39 11.79 8.14
N ILE A 345 -46.46 10.85 8.31
CA ILE A 345 -46.62 9.75 9.26
C ILE A 345 -45.49 9.91 10.29
N CYS A 346 -45.85 10.53 11.41
CA CYS A 346 -45.07 10.46 12.63
C CYS A 346 -45.11 9.02 13.14
N VAL A 347 -43.94 8.39 13.31
CA VAL A 347 -43.79 7.24 14.20
C VAL A 347 -42.79 7.64 15.27
N SER A 348 -43.30 7.94 16.46
CA SER A 348 -42.51 8.09 17.68
C SER A 348 -41.85 6.75 18.04
N LEU A 349 -40.54 6.78 18.26
CA LEU A 349 -39.83 5.68 18.92
C LEU A 349 -39.95 5.86 20.44
N PRO A 350 -40.25 4.81 21.22
CA PRO A 350 -40.30 4.93 22.68
C PRO A 350 -38.89 5.09 23.24
N GLU A 351 -38.70 6.11 24.07
CA GLU A 351 -37.51 6.28 24.91
C GLU A 351 -37.40 5.09 25.88
N LYS A 352 -36.25 4.41 25.84
CA LYS A 352 -35.89 3.44 26.87
C LYS A 352 -34.92 4.12 27.84
N GLN A 353 -35.36 4.28 29.08
CA GLN A 353 -34.55 4.71 30.21
C GLN A 353 -33.39 3.73 30.44
N VAL A 354 -32.20 4.28 30.67
CA VAL A 354 -31.00 3.54 31.03
C VAL A 354 -30.85 3.61 32.55
N GLU A 355 -30.97 2.48 33.22
CA GLU A 355 -30.63 2.33 34.65
C GLU A 355 -29.11 2.16 34.83
N PRO A 356 -28.50 2.64 35.94
CA PRO A 356 -27.06 2.55 36.17
C PRO A 356 -26.60 1.12 36.45
N PHE A 357 -25.42 0.77 35.92
CA PHE A 357 -24.80 -0.54 36.06
C PHE A 357 -24.10 -0.67 37.42
N ASP A 358 -24.45 -1.71 38.21
CA ASP A 358 -23.91 -1.98 39.54
C ASP A 358 -22.63 -2.83 39.47
N PHE A 359 -21.60 -2.42 40.22
CA PHE A 359 -20.19 -2.82 40.01
C PHE A 359 -19.67 -3.95 40.90
N LEU A 360 -20.54 -4.70 41.61
CA LEU A 360 -20.06 -5.53 42.73
C LEU A 360 -20.21 -7.04 42.65
N HIS A 361 -20.76 -7.66 41.60
CA HIS A 361 -20.80 -9.13 41.50
C HIS A 361 -20.28 -9.63 40.15
N GLN A 362 -19.05 -10.15 40.13
CA GLN A 362 -18.52 -10.95 39.02
C GLN A 362 -18.96 -12.41 39.20
N PRO A 363 -19.57 -13.07 38.21
CA PRO A 363 -19.52 -14.51 38.11
C PRO A 363 -18.23 -14.95 37.41
N GLU A 364 -17.58 -15.97 37.98
CA GLU A 364 -16.39 -16.66 37.46
C GLU A 364 -16.56 -17.17 36.01
N PRO A 365 -15.45 -17.36 35.26
CA PRO A 365 -15.49 -17.70 33.85
C PRO A 365 -15.96 -19.16 33.65
N ALA A 366 -17.06 -19.33 32.91
CA ALA A 366 -17.46 -20.64 32.41
C ALA A 366 -16.52 -21.08 31.27
N LEU A 367 -15.91 -22.25 31.48
CA LEU A 367 -15.09 -23.01 30.55
C LEU A 367 -15.83 -23.34 29.24
N GLU A 368 -15.06 -23.28 28.15
CA GLU A 368 -15.25 -23.92 26.83
C GLU A 368 -16.48 -23.54 25.97
N ILE A 369 -16.24 -22.77 24.89
CA ILE A 369 -17.19 -22.58 23.79
C ILE A 369 -16.74 -23.43 22.58
N PRO A 370 -17.55 -24.39 22.10
CA PRO A 370 -17.23 -25.19 20.92
C PRO A 370 -17.25 -24.37 19.61
N PRO A 371 -16.50 -24.79 18.57
CA PRO A 371 -16.26 -23.99 17.35
C PRO A 371 -17.47 -23.78 16.42
N ASP A 372 -18.69 -24.20 16.76
CA ASP A 372 -19.87 -24.10 15.87
C ASP A 372 -20.82 -22.91 16.17
N HIS A 373 -20.51 -22.06 17.14
CA HIS A 373 -21.40 -20.94 17.51
C HIS A 373 -21.30 -19.71 16.58
N ARG A 374 -20.15 -19.51 15.89
CA ARG A 374 -19.97 -18.35 14.98
C ARG A 374 -20.79 -18.45 13.69
N VAL A 375 -21.12 -19.66 13.24
CA VAL A 375 -21.88 -19.86 11.99
C VAL A 375 -23.38 -19.59 12.21
N LYS A 376 -23.95 -20.08 13.32
CA LYS A 376 -25.38 -19.89 13.64
C LYS A 376 -25.75 -18.43 13.94
N VAL A 377 -24.86 -17.66 14.58
CA VAL A 377 -25.08 -16.23 14.84
C VAL A 377 -25.02 -15.41 13.54
N ARG A 378 -24.08 -15.72 12.61
CA ARG A 378 -24.04 -15.11 11.27
C ARG A 378 -25.28 -15.43 10.44
N TYR A 379 -25.80 -16.66 10.53
CA TYR A 379 -27.01 -17.06 9.81
C TYR A 379 -28.27 -16.36 10.34
N LYS A 380 -28.40 -16.22 11.67
CA LYS A 380 -29.51 -15.47 12.30
C LYS A 380 -29.46 -13.97 11.97
N LEU A 381 -28.27 -13.36 11.96
CA LEU A 381 -28.09 -11.95 11.59
C LEU A 381 -28.35 -11.67 10.10
N LYS A 382 -27.98 -12.60 9.20
CA LYS A 382 -28.36 -12.50 7.77
C LYS A 382 -29.88 -12.58 7.58
N LYS A 383 -30.56 -13.47 8.31
CA LYS A 383 -32.01 -13.66 8.22
C LYS A 383 -32.80 -12.48 8.82
N LEU A 384 -32.28 -11.84 9.88
CA LEU A 384 -32.84 -10.62 10.46
C LEU A 384 -32.60 -9.38 9.58
N ARG A 385 -31.46 -9.29 8.88
CA ARG A 385 -31.19 -8.21 7.91
C ARG A 385 -32.04 -8.29 6.64
N GLN A 386 -32.43 -9.48 6.20
CA GLN A 386 -33.36 -9.64 5.08
C GLN A 386 -34.80 -9.23 5.41
N GLN A 387 -35.16 -9.12 6.69
CA GLN A 387 -36.53 -8.81 7.13
C GLN A 387 -36.83 -7.32 7.35
N GLN A 388 -35.86 -6.42 7.10
CA GLN A 388 -36.04 -4.97 7.24
C GLN A 388 -35.41 -4.18 6.07
N GLN A 389 -35.55 -4.66 4.83
CA GLN A 389 -35.19 -3.86 3.66
C GLN A 389 -36.37 -2.97 3.26
N PRO A 390 -36.21 -1.64 3.13
CA PRO A 390 -37.23 -0.80 2.54
C PRO A 390 -37.48 -1.26 1.10
N SER A 391 -38.75 -1.42 0.75
CA SER A 391 -39.17 -2.09 -0.49
C SER A 391 -38.77 -1.34 -1.76
N ARG A 392 -38.44 -0.04 -1.72
CA ARG A 392 -37.96 0.79 -2.84
C ARG A 392 -37.18 2.02 -2.32
N VAL A 393 -36.11 2.42 -3.00
CA VAL A 393 -35.30 3.63 -2.72
C VAL A 393 -35.66 4.70 -3.74
N VAL A 394 -35.93 5.93 -3.32
CA VAL A 394 -36.20 7.05 -4.24
C VAL A 394 -34.88 7.65 -4.71
N PHE A 395 -34.72 7.83 -6.02
CA PHE A 395 -33.52 8.42 -6.60
C PHE A 395 -33.50 9.94 -6.33
N PRO A 396 -32.38 10.50 -5.81
CA PRO A 396 -32.29 11.94 -5.54
C PRO A 396 -32.50 12.79 -6.80
N ARG A 397 -33.21 13.91 -6.64
CA ARG A 397 -33.45 14.88 -7.74
C ARG A 397 -32.31 15.88 -7.92
N THR A 398 -31.50 16.10 -6.88
CA THR A 398 -30.38 17.04 -6.86
C THR A 398 -29.22 16.50 -6.02
N GLY A 399 -28.05 17.14 -6.16
CA GLY A 399 -26.83 16.85 -5.42
C GLY A 399 -25.91 15.84 -6.10
N LEU A 400 -24.84 15.48 -5.40
CA LEU A 400 -23.89 14.44 -5.80
C LEU A 400 -24.39 13.07 -5.37
N VAL A 401 -24.78 12.24 -6.33
CA VAL A 401 -25.21 10.85 -6.10
C VAL A 401 -24.07 9.90 -6.49
N VAL A 402 -23.76 8.98 -5.58
CA VAL A 402 -22.71 7.98 -5.76
C VAL A 402 -23.36 6.60 -5.87
N LEU A 403 -23.25 5.99 -7.04
CA LEU A 403 -23.74 4.64 -7.31
C LEU A 403 -22.60 3.62 -7.19
N ILE A 404 -22.62 2.84 -6.12
CA ILE A 404 -21.68 1.74 -5.89
C ILE A 404 -22.36 0.44 -6.30
N SER A 405 -22.08 -0.06 -7.50
CA SER A 405 -22.75 -1.25 -8.02
C SER A 405 -21.88 -1.97 -9.03
N ASP A 406 -21.94 -3.31 -9.01
CA ASP A 406 -21.17 -4.17 -9.90
C ASP A 406 -21.53 -3.93 -11.39
N MET A 407 -20.72 -4.45 -12.31
CA MET A 407 -20.98 -4.35 -13.75
C MET A 407 -22.26 -5.07 -14.15
N GLY A 408 -22.94 -4.62 -15.21
CA GLY A 408 -24.14 -5.30 -15.71
C GLY A 408 -25.38 -5.21 -14.81
N THR A 409 -25.33 -4.43 -13.71
CA THR A 409 -26.45 -4.31 -12.76
C THR A 409 -27.45 -3.20 -13.09
N GLY A 410 -27.53 -2.75 -14.35
CA GLY A 410 -28.53 -1.76 -14.76
C GLY A 410 -28.19 -0.28 -14.45
N LYS A 411 -26.93 0.08 -14.15
CA LYS A 411 -26.56 1.49 -13.85
C LYS A 411 -26.88 2.43 -15.03
N THR A 412 -26.50 2.03 -16.23
CA THR A 412 -26.74 2.79 -17.46
C THR A 412 -28.24 2.88 -17.77
N GLU A 413 -28.98 1.80 -17.53
CA GLU A 413 -30.43 1.71 -17.71
C GLU A 413 -31.17 2.66 -16.74
N LEU A 414 -30.75 2.72 -15.48
CA LEU A 414 -31.28 3.68 -14.49
C LEU A 414 -31.11 5.13 -14.98
N MET A 415 -29.94 5.47 -15.52
CA MET A 415 -29.69 6.83 -16.03
C MET A 415 -30.43 7.10 -17.34
N ARG A 416 -30.66 6.10 -18.19
CA ARG A 416 -31.53 6.21 -19.36
C ARG A 416 -32.97 6.53 -18.93
N TRP A 417 -33.47 5.87 -17.89
CA TRP A 417 -34.81 6.14 -17.34
C TRP A 417 -34.92 7.54 -16.76
N TRP A 418 -33.91 7.98 -15.98
CA TRP A 418 -33.86 9.35 -15.47
C TRP A 418 -34.02 10.37 -16.60
N ARG A 419 -33.29 10.17 -17.69
CA ARG A 419 -33.34 11.07 -18.84
C ARG A 419 -34.66 10.98 -19.61
N ASP A 420 -35.19 9.77 -19.85
CA ASP A 420 -36.48 9.60 -20.52
C ASP A 420 -37.62 10.26 -19.70
N ALA A 421 -37.52 10.31 -18.36
CA ALA A 421 -38.45 11.02 -17.46
C ALA A 421 -38.26 12.55 -17.42
N HIS A 422 -37.11 13.06 -17.89
CA HIS A 422 -36.76 14.49 -17.88
C HIS A 422 -36.33 14.98 -19.28
N PRO A 423 -37.20 14.90 -20.30
CA PRO A 423 -36.84 15.19 -21.69
C PRO A 423 -36.41 16.65 -21.93
N ASP A 424 -36.90 17.58 -21.11
CA ASP A 424 -36.58 19.01 -21.21
C ASP A 424 -35.25 19.38 -20.53
N GLN A 425 -34.65 18.46 -19.77
CA GLN A 425 -33.38 18.70 -19.08
C GLN A 425 -32.18 18.28 -19.93
N ARG A 426 -31.14 19.12 -19.91
CA ARG A 426 -29.88 18.79 -20.57
C ARG A 426 -29.15 17.69 -19.81
N PHE A 427 -28.85 16.58 -20.48
CA PHE A 427 -28.13 15.43 -19.93
C PHE A 427 -26.74 15.32 -20.54
N LEU A 428 -25.71 15.27 -19.69
CA LEU A 428 -24.32 15.06 -20.12
C LEU A 428 -23.81 13.72 -19.61
N ASN A 429 -23.53 12.80 -20.52
CA ASN A 429 -22.74 11.61 -20.21
C ASN A 429 -21.26 11.91 -20.48
N ASN A 430 -20.44 11.93 -19.43
CA ASN A 430 -19.03 12.23 -19.56
C ASN A 430 -18.17 11.01 -19.22
N GLY A 431 -17.64 10.37 -20.26
CA GLY A 431 -16.80 9.18 -20.14
C GLY A 431 -15.32 9.47 -20.38
N HIS A 432 -14.48 8.45 -20.22
CA HIS A 432 -13.03 8.57 -20.36
C HIS A 432 -12.44 7.84 -21.59
N ARG A 433 -13.24 7.07 -22.34
CA ARG A 433 -12.82 6.34 -23.56
C ARG A 433 -13.84 6.45 -24.67
N VAL A 434 -13.39 6.77 -25.88
CA VAL A 434 -14.28 6.97 -27.05
C VAL A 434 -15.13 5.73 -27.37
N ASN A 435 -14.53 4.54 -27.45
CA ASN A 435 -15.25 3.33 -27.83
C ASN A 435 -16.28 2.90 -26.78
N LEU A 436 -15.91 2.98 -25.49
CA LEU A 436 -16.83 2.69 -24.39
C LEU A 436 -17.98 3.71 -24.39
N LEU A 437 -17.65 4.99 -24.59
CA LEU A 437 -18.62 6.06 -24.64
C LEU A 437 -19.61 5.91 -25.80
N LYS A 438 -19.17 5.45 -26.98
CA LYS A 438 -20.08 5.17 -28.11
C LYS A 438 -21.14 4.11 -27.76
N ASN A 439 -20.70 2.99 -27.17
CA ASN A 439 -21.64 1.94 -26.71
C ASN A 439 -22.59 2.46 -25.62
N LEU A 440 -22.08 3.27 -24.68
CA LEU A 440 -22.91 3.91 -23.66
C LEU A 440 -23.88 4.93 -24.26
N ALA A 441 -23.48 5.66 -25.30
CA ALA A 441 -24.29 6.69 -25.93
C ALA A 441 -25.54 6.12 -26.61
N GLU A 442 -25.41 4.98 -27.28
CA GLU A 442 -26.55 4.24 -27.84
C GLU A 442 -27.52 3.79 -26.74
N ARG A 443 -26.99 3.22 -25.66
CA ARG A 443 -27.78 2.77 -24.50
C ARG A 443 -28.46 3.94 -23.77
N LEU A 444 -27.80 5.07 -23.65
CA LEU A 444 -28.34 6.29 -23.03
C LEU A 444 -29.13 7.15 -24.02
N LYS A 445 -29.25 6.76 -25.30
CA LYS A 445 -29.73 7.54 -26.46
C LYS A 445 -29.20 8.98 -26.56
N THR A 446 -27.93 9.22 -26.25
CA THR A 446 -27.29 10.55 -26.36
C THR A 446 -26.61 10.74 -27.71
N LEU A 447 -26.48 11.98 -28.18
CA LEU A 447 -25.67 12.30 -29.35
C LEU A 447 -24.17 12.24 -29.02
N MET A 448 -23.37 11.68 -29.92
CA MET A 448 -21.91 11.61 -29.75
C MET A 448 -21.24 12.91 -30.18
N TYR A 449 -20.36 13.46 -29.34
CA TYR A 449 -19.62 14.69 -29.65
C TYR A 449 -18.77 14.58 -30.94
N SER A 450 -18.30 13.38 -31.30
CA SER A 450 -17.49 13.15 -32.50
C SER A 450 -18.26 13.39 -33.79
N ASP A 451 -19.59 13.30 -33.72
CA ASP A 451 -20.48 13.36 -34.88
C ASP A 451 -21.12 14.76 -34.98
N LEU A 452 -20.74 15.67 -34.06
CA LEU A 452 -21.28 17.02 -33.93
C LEU A 452 -20.16 18.07 -34.06
N GLY A 453 -20.47 19.20 -34.70
CA GLY A 453 -19.65 20.42 -34.58
C GLY A 453 -19.94 21.19 -33.28
N TYR A 454 -19.21 22.29 -33.04
CA TYR A 454 -19.42 23.14 -31.84
C TYR A 454 -20.86 23.62 -31.68
N ALA A 455 -21.51 24.06 -32.77
CA ALA A 455 -22.92 24.46 -32.74
C ALA A 455 -23.87 23.30 -32.41
N GLY A 456 -23.58 22.10 -32.93
CA GLY A 456 -24.35 20.89 -32.65
C GLY A 456 -24.24 20.45 -31.19
N MET A 457 -23.04 20.52 -30.61
CA MET A 457 -22.83 20.25 -29.19
C MET A 457 -23.61 21.24 -28.30
N ALA A 458 -23.69 22.52 -28.69
CA ALA A 458 -24.44 23.52 -27.94
C ALA A 458 -25.96 23.33 -28.01
N GLN A 459 -26.50 22.76 -29.10
CA GLN A 459 -27.93 22.50 -29.26
C GLN A 459 -28.38 21.15 -28.70
N ALA A 460 -27.45 20.21 -28.47
CA ALA A 460 -27.75 18.89 -27.97
C ALA A 460 -28.38 18.95 -26.56
N THR A 461 -29.58 18.38 -26.42
CA THR A 461 -30.23 18.14 -25.12
C THR A 461 -29.60 16.97 -24.39
N ALA A 462 -29.15 15.94 -25.10
CA ALA A 462 -28.47 14.77 -24.51
C ALA A 462 -27.15 14.51 -25.24
N LEU A 463 -26.02 14.72 -24.56
CA LEU A 463 -24.68 14.68 -25.15
C LEU A 463 -23.80 13.64 -24.45
N SER A 464 -23.08 12.84 -25.24
CA SER A 464 -21.97 12.01 -24.78
C SER A 464 -20.64 12.59 -25.25
N ILE A 465 -19.77 12.95 -24.30
CA ILE A 465 -18.44 13.51 -24.58
C ILE A 465 -17.35 12.83 -23.75
N THR A 466 -16.17 12.62 -24.34
CA THR A 466 -15.01 12.16 -23.57
C THR A 466 -14.36 13.31 -22.81
N ILE A 467 -13.81 13.03 -21.65
CA ILE A 467 -13.08 14.00 -20.83
C ILE A 467 -11.94 14.71 -21.60
N ASP A 468 -11.26 14.01 -22.51
CA ASP A 468 -10.22 14.57 -23.38
C ASP A 468 -10.70 15.74 -24.24
N SER A 469 -11.99 15.77 -24.58
CA SER A 469 -12.60 16.81 -25.40
C SER A 469 -13.50 17.73 -24.58
N LEU A 470 -13.54 17.59 -23.25
CA LEU A 470 -14.46 18.35 -22.40
C LEU A 470 -14.24 19.86 -22.51
N TYR A 471 -12.97 20.29 -22.64
CA TYR A 471 -12.58 21.69 -22.82
C TYR A 471 -13.19 22.37 -24.07
N LYS A 472 -13.82 21.62 -24.97
CA LYS A 472 -14.52 22.13 -26.16
C LYS A 472 -15.95 22.59 -25.87
N LEU A 473 -16.47 22.33 -24.67
CA LEU A 473 -17.80 22.77 -24.26
C LEU A 473 -17.81 24.28 -23.97
N ASN A 474 -18.86 24.97 -24.42
CA ASN A 474 -19.09 26.37 -24.06
C ASN A 474 -19.84 26.44 -22.72
N THR A 475 -19.09 26.53 -21.62
CA THR A 475 -19.62 26.58 -20.25
C THR A 475 -20.51 27.79 -19.99
N GLN A 476 -20.26 28.93 -20.62
CA GLN A 476 -21.01 30.17 -20.38
C GLN A 476 -22.45 30.14 -20.92
N ALA A 477 -22.75 29.21 -21.84
CA ALA A 477 -24.06 29.11 -22.50
C ALA A 477 -24.80 27.79 -22.21
N LEU A 478 -24.21 26.88 -21.44
CA LEU A 478 -24.69 25.51 -21.28
C LEU A 478 -24.81 25.14 -19.79
N THR A 479 -26.04 25.02 -19.32
CA THR A 479 -26.36 24.43 -18.01
C THR A 479 -26.90 23.02 -18.21
N TYR A 480 -26.31 22.04 -17.52
CA TYR A 480 -26.77 20.65 -17.56
C TYR A 480 -27.65 20.36 -16.36
N GLY A 481 -28.81 19.73 -16.57
CA GLY A 481 -29.71 19.27 -15.52
C GLY A 481 -29.15 18.07 -14.76
N CYS A 482 -28.49 17.16 -15.50
CA CYS A 482 -27.79 16.02 -14.92
C CYS A 482 -26.48 15.74 -15.65
N ILE A 483 -25.43 15.48 -14.88
CA ILE A 483 -24.15 14.96 -15.37
C ILE A 483 -23.98 13.54 -14.87
N PHE A 484 -23.74 12.59 -15.78
CA PHE A 484 -23.47 11.20 -15.47
C PHE A 484 -22.03 10.83 -15.84
N ILE A 485 -21.31 10.25 -14.87
CA ILE A 485 -19.93 9.79 -15.02
C ILE A 485 -19.87 8.32 -14.61
N ASP A 486 -19.81 7.44 -15.61
CA ASP A 486 -19.61 6.00 -15.40
C ASP A 486 -18.12 5.67 -15.29
N GLU A 487 -17.80 4.61 -14.55
CA GLU A 487 -16.42 4.21 -14.19
C GLU A 487 -15.62 5.37 -13.59
N ALA A 488 -16.20 6.05 -12.60
CA ALA A 488 -15.68 7.30 -12.02
C ALA A 488 -14.23 7.20 -11.52
N CYS A 489 -13.81 6.06 -10.98
CA CYS A 489 -12.43 5.87 -10.52
C CYS A 489 -11.43 5.83 -11.69
N GLN A 490 -11.81 5.17 -12.80
CA GLN A 490 -11.01 5.15 -14.02
C GLN A 490 -11.01 6.53 -14.71
N TYR A 491 -12.17 7.20 -14.70
CA TYR A 491 -12.32 8.55 -15.20
C TYR A 491 -11.35 9.53 -14.53
N LEU A 492 -11.30 9.52 -13.18
CA LEU A 492 -10.39 10.37 -12.42
C LEU A 492 -8.91 10.02 -12.70
N THR A 493 -8.60 8.73 -12.77
CA THR A 493 -7.25 8.25 -13.10
C THR A 493 -6.80 8.76 -14.47
N HIS A 494 -7.68 8.68 -15.48
CA HIS A 494 -7.39 9.14 -16.84
C HIS A 494 -7.18 10.66 -16.90
N LEU A 495 -8.05 11.44 -16.25
CA LEU A 495 -7.93 12.90 -16.15
C LEU A 495 -6.53 13.33 -15.66
N LEU A 496 -6.10 12.73 -14.55
CA LEU A 496 -4.91 13.16 -13.83
C LEU A 496 -3.63 12.62 -14.46
N LEU A 497 -3.65 11.40 -14.99
CA LEU A 497 -2.43 10.68 -15.37
C LEU A 497 -2.25 10.46 -16.88
N SER A 498 -3.33 10.51 -17.67
CA SER A 498 -3.22 10.25 -19.11
C SER A 498 -2.37 11.31 -19.81
N LYS A 499 -1.59 10.84 -20.79
CA LYS A 499 -0.84 11.72 -21.70
C LYS A 499 -1.76 12.50 -22.65
N THR A 500 -2.93 11.96 -22.98
CA THR A 500 -3.88 12.58 -23.92
C THR A 500 -4.52 13.85 -23.35
N CYS A 501 -4.71 13.93 -22.03
CA CYS A 501 -5.17 15.14 -21.37
C CYS A 501 -4.05 16.16 -21.12
N LYS A 502 -2.77 15.84 -21.36
CA LYS A 502 -1.63 16.62 -20.86
C LYS A 502 -1.65 18.09 -21.30
N GLU A 503 -1.99 18.35 -22.56
CA GLU A 503 -1.95 19.70 -23.15
C GLU A 503 -3.09 20.60 -22.63
N HIS A 504 -4.27 20.02 -22.42
CA HIS A 504 -5.48 20.76 -22.03
C HIS A 504 -5.94 20.50 -20.60
N ARG A 505 -5.15 19.82 -19.76
CA ARG A 505 -5.59 19.33 -18.43
C ARG A 505 -6.17 20.43 -17.55
N ALA A 506 -5.52 21.59 -17.52
CA ALA A 506 -6.00 22.73 -16.73
C ALA A 506 -7.38 23.21 -17.19
N LEU A 507 -7.56 23.39 -18.50
CA LEU A 507 -8.85 23.78 -19.10
C LEU A 507 -9.93 22.71 -18.92
N ILE A 508 -9.56 21.43 -19.00
CA ILE A 508 -10.46 20.31 -18.73
C ILE A 508 -10.93 20.36 -17.27
N LEU A 509 -10.03 20.57 -16.31
CA LEU A 509 -10.36 20.67 -14.88
C LEU A 509 -11.26 21.88 -14.59
N GLU A 510 -10.95 23.03 -15.17
CA GLU A 510 -11.77 24.24 -15.04
C GLU A 510 -13.18 24.03 -15.62
N THR A 511 -13.26 23.45 -16.82
CA THR A 511 -14.54 23.11 -17.46
C THR A 511 -15.33 22.11 -16.64
N LEU A 512 -14.66 21.05 -16.15
CA LEU A 512 -15.27 20.01 -15.33
C LEU A 512 -15.80 20.60 -14.02
N GLN A 513 -15.00 21.41 -13.33
CA GLN A 513 -15.41 22.08 -12.10
C GLN A 513 -16.64 22.95 -12.35
N TYR A 514 -16.64 23.74 -13.44
CA TYR A 514 -17.78 24.59 -13.77
C TYR A 514 -19.07 23.78 -13.98
N ILE A 515 -19.03 22.74 -14.82
CA ILE A 515 -20.24 21.95 -15.12
C ILE A 515 -20.69 21.15 -13.91
N VAL A 516 -19.76 20.56 -13.14
CA VAL A 516 -20.07 19.78 -11.93
C VAL A 516 -20.62 20.67 -10.84
N TYR A 517 -20.13 21.91 -10.68
CA TYR A 517 -20.64 22.84 -9.68
C TYR A 517 -22.06 23.31 -10.01
N ASN A 518 -22.34 23.63 -11.27
CA ASN A 518 -23.60 24.24 -11.70
C ASN A 518 -24.73 23.24 -12.01
N ALA A 519 -24.42 21.95 -12.21
CA ALA A 519 -25.45 20.96 -12.49
C ALA A 519 -26.32 20.70 -11.24
N PRO A 520 -27.66 20.68 -11.34
CA PRO A 520 -28.52 20.31 -10.20
C PRO A 520 -28.21 18.91 -9.67
N LEU A 521 -27.95 17.96 -10.58
CA LEU A 521 -27.67 16.56 -10.26
C LEU A 521 -26.36 16.10 -10.89
N VAL A 522 -25.49 15.47 -10.10
CA VAL A 522 -24.25 14.83 -10.59
C VAL A 522 -24.24 13.40 -10.10
N VAL A 523 -24.23 12.44 -11.02
CA VAL A 523 -24.24 11.01 -10.71
C VAL A 523 -22.90 10.41 -11.10
N ILE A 524 -22.14 9.92 -10.12
CA ILE A 524 -20.90 9.17 -10.35
C ILE A 524 -21.12 7.70 -10.02
N ALA A 525 -20.61 6.81 -10.85
CA ALA A 525 -20.85 5.38 -10.69
C ALA A 525 -19.59 4.53 -10.89
N ASP A 526 -19.39 3.55 -10.00
CA ASP A 526 -18.28 2.60 -10.09
C ASP A 526 -18.56 1.36 -9.22
N ALA A 527 -18.04 0.19 -9.59
CA ALA A 527 -18.13 -1.00 -8.76
C ALA A 527 -17.15 -0.95 -7.58
N HIS A 528 -16.04 -0.25 -7.73
CA HIS A 528 -14.93 -0.20 -6.77
C HIS A 528 -14.70 1.22 -6.23
N MET A 529 -15.76 2.02 -6.13
CA MET A 529 -15.73 3.41 -5.65
C MET A 529 -14.86 3.57 -4.39
N ASP A 530 -14.03 4.62 -4.38
CA ASP A 530 -13.13 4.95 -3.27
C ASP A 530 -13.38 6.35 -2.70
N ASP A 531 -12.90 6.59 -1.46
CA ASP A 531 -13.06 7.88 -0.78
C ASP A 531 -12.41 9.03 -1.58
N THR A 532 -11.33 8.77 -2.31
CA THR A 532 -10.61 9.81 -3.08
C THR A 532 -11.46 10.35 -4.21
N THR A 533 -12.15 9.46 -4.92
CA THR A 533 -13.04 9.80 -6.03
C THR A 533 -14.23 10.62 -5.52
N ILE A 534 -14.82 10.22 -4.38
CA ILE A 534 -15.93 10.99 -3.77
C ILE A 534 -15.45 12.38 -3.34
N GLU A 535 -14.32 12.50 -2.64
CA GLU A 535 -13.78 13.80 -2.22
C GLU A 535 -13.48 14.72 -3.40
N PHE A 536 -12.96 14.17 -4.50
CA PHE A 536 -12.66 14.95 -5.70
C PHE A 536 -13.92 15.60 -6.28
N PHE A 537 -15.00 14.84 -6.47
CA PHE A 537 -16.25 15.40 -6.98
C PHE A 537 -16.95 16.28 -5.96
N LYS A 538 -16.93 15.91 -4.67
CA LYS A 538 -17.49 16.74 -3.59
C LYS A 538 -16.81 18.10 -3.51
N ALA A 539 -15.50 18.18 -3.70
CA ALA A 539 -14.76 19.44 -3.71
C ALA A 539 -15.15 20.36 -4.89
N MET A 540 -15.79 19.82 -5.93
CA MET A 540 -16.36 20.59 -7.05
C MET A 540 -17.83 20.95 -6.85
N ARG A 541 -18.47 20.51 -5.76
CA ARG A 541 -19.85 20.83 -5.39
C ARG A 541 -19.88 21.98 -4.37
N PRO A 542 -21.05 22.63 -4.14
CA PRO A 542 -21.20 23.63 -3.09
C PRO A 542 -20.73 23.11 -1.71
N GLU A 543 -20.08 23.98 -0.91
CA GLU A 543 -19.31 23.58 0.30
C GLU A 543 -20.08 22.74 1.33
N ASN A 544 -21.41 22.87 1.40
CA ASN A 544 -22.25 22.17 2.37
C ASN A 544 -22.91 20.90 1.83
N GLU A 545 -22.71 20.57 0.56
CA GLU A 545 -23.35 19.43 -0.06
C GLU A 545 -22.69 18.10 0.37
N GLN A 546 -23.50 17.15 0.83
CA GLN A 546 -23.05 15.79 1.14
C GLN A 546 -23.42 14.83 0.01
N PRO A 547 -22.52 13.89 -0.34
CA PRO A 547 -22.84 12.87 -1.34
C PRO A 547 -23.91 11.92 -0.81
N TYR A 548 -24.90 11.58 -1.65
CA TYR A 548 -25.88 10.54 -1.37
C TYR A 548 -25.45 9.22 -2.00
N ILE A 549 -25.17 8.21 -1.18
CA ILE A 549 -24.52 6.97 -1.60
C ILE A 549 -25.53 5.82 -1.63
N ILE A 550 -25.74 5.28 -2.82
CA ILE A 550 -26.53 4.06 -3.05
C ILE A 550 -25.57 2.91 -3.32
N LYS A 551 -25.55 1.93 -2.41
CA LYS A 551 -24.72 0.72 -2.53
C LYS A 551 -25.57 -0.48 -2.90
N ASN A 552 -25.28 -1.10 -4.04
CA ASN A 552 -25.80 -2.41 -4.42
C ASN A 552 -24.84 -3.50 -3.94
N GLU A 553 -25.34 -4.44 -3.13
CA GLU A 553 -24.57 -5.58 -2.64
C GLU A 553 -24.67 -6.80 -3.57
N PHE A 554 -25.43 -6.70 -4.66
CA PHE A 554 -25.46 -7.74 -5.67
C PHE A 554 -24.13 -7.80 -6.42
N ASN A 555 -23.49 -8.96 -6.39
CA ASN A 555 -22.30 -9.27 -7.17
C ASN A 555 -22.65 -10.31 -8.24
N ASN A 556 -22.16 -10.12 -9.46
CA ASN A 556 -22.19 -11.21 -10.43
C ASN A 556 -21.30 -12.34 -9.89
N GLY A 557 -21.83 -13.56 -9.90
CA GLY A 557 -21.27 -14.72 -9.19
C GLY A 557 -19.83 -15.08 -9.57
N ASP A 558 -19.35 -16.16 -8.94
CA ASP A 558 -17.96 -16.58 -9.01
C ASP A 558 -17.52 -16.91 -10.46
N ARG A 559 -16.33 -16.45 -10.83
CA ARG A 559 -15.65 -16.83 -12.08
C ARG A 559 -14.59 -17.87 -11.76
N THR A 560 -14.55 -18.97 -12.50
CA THR A 560 -13.46 -19.93 -12.39
C THR A 560 -12.18 -19.34 -12.95
N ILE A 561 -11.17 -19.17 -12.09
CA ILE A 561 -9.85 -18.65 -12.46
C ILE A 561 -8.90 -19.83 -12.62
N TYR A 562 -8.25 -19.92 -13.77
CA TYR A 562 -7.17 -20.86 -14.02
C TYR A 562 -5.85 -20.08 -14.05
N TRP A 563 -4.91 -20.47 -13.18
CA TRP A 563 -3.60 -19.86 -13.11
C TRP A 563 -2.60 -20.68 -13.94
N TYR A 564 -1.86 -20.01 -14.83
CA TYR A 564 -0.88 -20.64 -15.72
C TYR A 564 0.49 -20.01 -15.46
N GLU A 565 1.44 -20.79 -14.96
CA GLU A 565 2.83 -20.37 -14.69
C GLU A 565 3.81 -20.98 -15.70
N GLY A 566 4.83 -20.21 -16.08
CA GLY A 566 5.92 -20.68 -16.94
C GLY A 566 6.64 -19.54 -17.65
N ASP A 567 7.85 -19.80 -18.15
CA ASP A 567 8.71 -18.81 -18.80
C ASP A 567 8.25 -18.43 -20.22
N ASN A 568 7.18 -19.07 -20.72
CA ASN A 568 6.63 -18.80 -22.04
C ASN A 568 5.11 -19.00 -22.10
N SER A 569 4.46 -18.41 -23.10
CA SER A 569 3.01 -18.42 -23.27
C SER A 569 2.44 -19.70 -23.92
N SER A 570 3.25 -20.74 -24.11
CA SER A 570 2.86 -21.93 -24.91
C SER A 570 1.68 -22.67 -24.31
N ALA A 571 1.65 -22.85 -22.98
CA ALA A 571 0.55 -23.51 -22.29
C ALA A 571 -0.78 -22.75 -22.42
N LEU A 572 -0.72 -21.42 -22.31
CA LEU A 572 -1.86 -20.52 -22.48
C LEU A 572 -2.38 -20.57 -23.93
N VAL A 573 -1.47 -20.50 -24.91
CA VAL A 573 -1.82 -20.60 -26.34
C VAL A 573 -2.46 -21.95 -26.66
N ALA A 574 -1.92 -23.06 -26.14
CA ALA A 574 -2.49 -24.39 -26.36
C ALA A 574 -3.92 -24.50 -25.81
N LYS A 575 -4.19 -23.92 -24.63
CA LYS A 575 -5.54 -23.87 -24.03
C LYS A 575 -6.50 -23.02 -24.84
N ILE A 576 -6.07 -21.84 -25.29
CA ILE A 576 -6.86 -20.97 -26.17
C ILE A 576 -7.21 -21.71 -27.46
N SER A 577 -6.21 -22.33 -28.11
CA SER A 577 -6.41 -23.12 -29.32
C SER A 577 -7.39 -24.27 -29.10
N ALA A 578 -7.26 -25.03 -28.00
CA ALA A 578 -8.17 -26.12 -27.68
C ALA A 578 -9.62 -25.63 -27.44
N ALA A 579 -9.79 -24.51 -26.75
CA ALA A 579 -11.11 -23.90 -26.53
C ALA A 579 -11.76 -23.46 -27.84
N VAL A 580 -11.00 -22.83 -28.74
CA VAL A 580 -11.46 -22.45 -30.08
C VAL A 580 -11.80 -23.69 -30.92
N MET A 581 -10.95 -24.72 -30.90
CA MET A 581 -11.16 -25.97 -31.64
C MET A 581 -12.39 -26.75 -31.17
N THR A 582 -12.77 -26.60 -29.91
CA THR A 582 -13.98 -27.21 -29.33
C THR A 582 -15.23 -26.35 -29.51
N GLY A 583 -15.15 -25.26 -30.29
CA GLY A 583 -16.29 -24.43 -30.66
C GLY A 583 -16.68 -23.38 -29.60
N HIS A 584 -15.86 -23.16 -28.57
CA HIS A 584 -16.14 -22.11 -27.58
C HIS A 584 -15.91 -20.72 -28.21
N LYS A 585 -16.76 -19.75 -27.85
CA LYS A 585 -16.52 -18.32 -28.15
C LYS A 585 -15.48 -17.80 -27.16
N VAL A 586 -14.24 -17.61 -27.62
CA VAL A 586 -13.11 -17.20 -26.78
C VAL A 586 -12.75 -15.73 -27.05
N MET A 587 -12.66 -14.92 -25.99
CA MET A 587 -12.07 -13.59 -26.05
C MET A 587 -10.66 -13.63 -25.44
N VAL A 588 -9.67 -13.16 -26.20
CA VAL A 588 -8.28 -13.09 -25.74
C VAL A 588 -7.85 -11.63 -25.59
N VAL A 589 -7.28 -11.33 -24.42
CA VAL A 589 -6.90 -10.00 -23.95
C VAL A 589 -5.41 -10.04 -23.61
N SER A 590 -4.62 -9.10 -24.14
CA SER A 590 -3.20 -8.95 -23.80
C SER A 590 -2.73 -7.50 -23.98
N ASP A 591 -1.74 -7.12 -23.18
CA ASP A 591 -0.98 -5.87 -23.25
C ASP A 591 0.04 -5.83 -24.39
N SER A 592 0.29 -6.97 -25.04
CA SER A 592 1.22 -7.07 -26.16
C SER A 592 0.47 -7.18 -27.48
N LYS A 593 0.40 -6.07 -28.23
CA LYS A 593 -0.15 -6.04 -29.60
C LYS A 593 0.54 -7.06 -30.51
N ARG A 594 1.85 -7.27 -30.30
CA ARG A 594 2.64 -8.28 -31.02
C ARG A 594 2.15 -9.70 -30.71
N PHE A 595 1.85 -10.00 -29.44
CA PHE A 595 1.34 -11.30 -29.03
C PHE A 595 -0.04 -11.58 -29.65
N ILE A 596 -0.98 -10.63 -29.54
CA ILE A 596 -2.32 -10.78 -30.13
C ILE A 596 -2.24 -11.05 -31.64
N LYS A 597 -1.45 -10.27 -32.38
CA LYS A 597 -1.26 -10.49 -33.83
C LYS A 597 -0.66 -11.85 -34.17
N LYS A 598 0.32 -12.32 -33.38
CA LYS A 598 0.95 -13.62 -33.59
C LYS A 598 -0.03 -14.77 -33.30
N LEU A 599 -0.82 -14.64 -32.24
CA LEU A 599 -1.85 -15.60 -31.86
C LEU A 599 -2.96 -15.69 -32.91
N GLU A 600 -3.47 -14.54 -33.35
CA GLU A 600 -4.47 -14.44 -34.42
C GLU A 600 -3.98 -15.15 -35.69
N LYS A 601 -2.75 -14.84 -36.15
CA LYS A 601 -2.16 -15.49 -37.31
C LYS A 601 -2.06 -17.01 -37.14
N SER A 602 -1.59 -17.48 -35.97
CA SER A 602 -1.47 -18.91 -35.68
C SER A 602 -2.81 -19.64 -35.67
N LEU A 603 -3.89 -19.00 -35.22
CA LEU A 603 -5.23 -19.60 -35.18
C LEU A 603 -5.88 -19.62 -36.58
N LEU A 604 -5.63 -18.59 -37.40
CA LEU A 604 -6.08 -18.55 -38.79
C LEU A 604 -5.38 -19.61 -39.67
N GLU A 605 -4.06 -19.79 -39.50
CA GLU A 605 -3.29 -20.82 -40.22
C GLU A 605 -3.79 -22.24 -39.89
N VAL A 606 -4.23 -22.49 -38.65
CA VAL A 606 -4.81 -23.77 -38.22
C VAL A 606 -6.25 -23.98 -38.72
N GLY A 607 -7.02 -22.89 -38.91
CA GLY A 607 -8.36 -22.94 -39.51
C GLY A 607 -8.35 -23.28 -41.01
N SER A 608 -7.39 -22.77 -41.77
CA SER A 608 -7.23 -23.08 -43.21
C SER A 608 -6.82 -24.52 -43.51
N LEU A 609 -6.27 -25.26 -42.55
CA LEU A 609 -5.97 -26.69 -42.71
C LEU A 609 -7.22 -27.57 -42.62
N LYS A 610 -8.27 -27.13 -41.92
CA LYS A 610 -9.56 -27.85 -41.84
C LYS A 610 -10.42 -27.69 -43.10
N SER A 611 -10.33 -26.56 -43.81
CA SER A 611 -11.09 -26.37 -45.06
C SER A 611 -10.57 -27.23 -46.22
N GLN A 612 -9.39 -27.85 -46.10
CA GLN A 612 -8.87 -28.81 -47.08
C GLN A 612 -9.20 -30.28 -46.74
N VAL A 613 -9.76 -30.57 -45.56
CA VAL A 613 -10.06 -31.94 -45.12
C VAL A 613 -11.47 -32.01 -44.51
N GLY A 614 -12.49 -31.98 -45.38
CA GLY A 614 -13.86 -32.43 -45.04
C GLY A 614 -14.97 -31.36 -45.09
N SER A 615 -15.86 -31.54 -46.08
CA SER A 615 -17.27 -31.12 -46.20
C SER A 615 -17.66 -29.66 -45.90
N ASN A 616 -18.22 -29.02 -46.94
CA ASN A 616 -18.91 -27.74 -46.97
C ASN A 616 -19.90 -27.53 -45.81
N GLU A 617 -19.54 -26.70 -44.84
CA GLU A 617 -20.46 -25.80 -44.15
C GLU A 617 -19.67 -24.55 -43.72
N SER A 618 -19.89 -23.44 -44.45
CA SER A 618 -19.28 -22.15 -44.17
C SER A 618 -20.11 -21.38 -43.12
N SER A 619 -19.88 -21.66 -41.84
CA SER A 619 -20.24 -20.75 -40.76
C SER A 619 -18.96 -20.12 -40.22
N GLY A 620 -18.74 -18.83 -40.48
CA GLY A 620 -17.58 -18.10 -39.96
C GLY A 620 -17.50 -18.20 -38.44
N LEU A 621 -16.34 -18.63 -37.91
CA LEU A 621 -16.08 -18.67 -36.47
C LEU A 621 -16.03 -17.23 -35.92
N PRO A 622 -16.92 -16.81 -34.99
CA PRO A 622 -16.88 -15.49 -34.40
C PRO A 622 -15.85 -15.50 -33.25
N THR A 623 -14.57 -15.32 -33.58
CA THR A 623 -13.50 -15.14 -32.58
C THR A 623 -13.06 -13.68 -32.62
N GLN A 624 -13.12 -12.98 -31.48
CA GLN A 624 -12.77 -11.56 -31.38
C GLN A 624 -11.43 -11.41 -30.65
N PHE A 625 -10.41 -10.92 -31.37
CA PHE A 625 -9.08 -10.63 -30.82
C PHE A 625 -9.00 -9.15 -30.40
N CYS A 626 -8.55 -8.86 -29.17
CA CYS A 626 -8.43 -7.49 -28.68
C CYS A 626 -7.11 -7.26 -27.93
N CYS A 627 -6.38 -6.22 -28.31
CA CYS A 627 -5.20 -5.72 -27.58
C CYS A 627 -5.65 -4.64 -26.59
N VAL A 628 -5.19 -4.69 -25.34
CA VAL A 628 -5.60 -3.75 -24.30
C VAL A 628 -4.46 -3.44 -23.34
N ASP A 629 -4.27 -2.15 -23.04
CA ASP A 629 -3.33 -1.60 -22.04
C ASP A 629 -3.52 -2.27 -20.65
N PRO A 630 -2.48 -2.58 -19.84
CA PRO A 630 -2.61 -3.34 -18.59
C PRO A 630 -3.61 -2.79 -17.54
N ALA A 631 -4.07 -1.55 -17.70
CA ALA A 631 -5.08 -0.92 -16.85
C ALA A 631 -6.54 -1.32 -17.19
N LEU A 632 -6.79 -2.20 -18.18
CA LEU A 632 -8.11 -2.46 -18.79
C LEU A 632 -8.84 -3.75 -18.41
N VAL A 633 -8.30 -4.58 -17.53
CA VAL A 633 -8.82 -5.95 -17.32
C VAL A 633 -10.17 -6.01 -16.56
N GLN A 634 -10.71 -4.88 -16.10
CA GLN A 634 -11.99 -4.86 -15.38
C GLN A 634 -13.23 -4.46 -16.22
N GLY A 635 -13.14 -4.31 -17.55
CA GLY A 635 -14.20 -3.63 -18.33
C GLY A 635 -15.00 -4.43 -19.38
N SER A 636 -14.65 -5.67 -19.74
CA SER A 636 -15.24 -6.31 -20.94
C SER A 636 -15.82 -7.72 -20.70
N THR A 637 -17.15 -7.83 -20.73
CA THR A 637 -17.87 -9.05 -21.15
C THR A 637 -19.21 -8.69 -21.81
N CYS A 638 -19.44 -9.25 -23.00
CA CYS A 638 -20.69 -9.15 -23.77
C CYS A 638 -21.82 -9.91 -23.07
N ALA A 639 -22.94 -9.24 -22.82
CA ALA A 639 -24.23 -9.88 -22.59
C ALA A 639 -25.12 -9.50 -23.78
N GLY A 640 -25.67 -10.50 -24.47
CA GLY A 640 -26.67 -10.33 -25.51
C GLY A 640 -26.23 -10.79 -26.89
N GLU A 641 -26.95 -11.77 -27.41
CA GLU A 641 -26.97 -12.13 -28.82
C GLU A 641 -27.47 -10.94 -29.62
N ASN A 642 -26.59 -10.25 -30.35
CA ASN A 642 -26.90 -9.51 -31.58
C ASN A 642 -25.59 -9.21 -32.32
N GLU A 643 -25.58 -9.50 -33.61
CA GLU A 643 -24.43 -9.39 -34.50
C GLU A 643 -23.96 -7.93 -34.64
N CYS A 644 -22.75 -7.62 -34.17
CA CYS A 644 -22.06 -6.38 -34.54
C CYS A 644 -21.26 -6.62 -35.84
N THR A 645 -21.85 -6.32 -36.99
CA THR A 645 -21.16 -6.27 -38.28
C THR A 645 -20.39 -4.96 -38.42
N PHE A 646 -19.06 -5.01 -38.53
CA PHE A 646 -18.23 -3.87 -38.95
C PHE A 646 -17.82 -4.05 -40.42
N SER A 647 -18.32 -3.18 -41.29
CA SER A 647 -17.88 -3.11 -42.70
C SER A 647 -16.47 -2.53 -42.82
N PRO A 648 -15.61 -3.07 -43.70
CA PRO A 648 -14.28 -2.52 -43.93
C PRO A 648 -14.36 -1.24 -44.79
N ALA A 649 -13.80 -0.13 -44.30
CA ALA A 649 -13.59 1.07 -45.10
C ALA A 649 -12.35 0.89 -46.02
N PRO A 650 -12.31 1.51 -47.22
CA PRO A 650 -11.28 1.27 -48.22
C PRO A 650 -9.97 2.00 -47.89
N LEU A 651 -8.84 1.37 -48.22
CA LEU A 651 -7.48 1.94 -48.22
C LEU A 651 -7.37 3.07 -49.27
N PRO A 652 -6.53 4.08 -49.01
CA PRO A 652 -5.09 3.96 -49.31
C PRO A 652 -4.19 3.82 -48.09
#